data_AF-A0A395SP74-F1
#
_entry.id   AF-A0A395SP74-F1
#
_cell.length_a   1.000
_cell.length_b   1.000
_cell.length_c   1.000
_cell.angle_alpha   90.00
_cell.angle_beta   90.00
_cell.angle_gamma   90.00
#
_symmetry.space_group_name_H-M   'P 1'
#
loop_
_entity.id
_entity.type
_entity.pdbx_description
1 polymer ?
#
loop_
_entity_poly.entity_id
_entity_poly.type
_entity_poly.pdbx_seq_one_letter_code
_entity_poly.pdbx_strand_id
1 'polypeptide(L)'
;MYADISKPPAPLPQAKPQTVTEGITLLSPLSRLGQGPGLVILHPDSDKHLDIIDGVPSALIKWAEEGYAVVEVQTRALKGEAGEVLTNALQALRSCDGFVEDSKIGLIAYGPELWNKVASVIIDKDISGAIIHANAADLATLQGSTIPTLKHIASRTEKLERKDGSTTYSYPAAKSHLVAVPFTEDFDYSTESVSHTRNLTFLKPLTNGPYFDLEAIWDEHTYYEFSDRSVEHTMSTMVDQPYVNHVPTLTGGIGRTLLSKFYRDNFIFQNSDDTELELISRTIGIDRVIDEFLYKFTHNKVIDWLLPGVPPTYKKMEVPFTAVVNIRGDRLYHEHIAWDQGTVLAQLGLMPQYLPFPYPVEGQKEGAKYEYRVPVTGIDTALKMRDRNAVASNEMFGYKVREEPHSKVKRDDMSQVRGVKKSSNPEPGKRRTPYALRACEACRRRKGKCDGRQPCRHCASRRQNCSYTGSLEASDDWQATAPTTLVSSSTAAPDQYPPSNHSGPRQTDQNAIVDMLSNLQAQLNSLAAQVNSNYHQETNLPSPVTIIESATAAINRIDAETSNCNSNDDAVDSPQSSRTVTSQNFYGPTCPDYALNVGQLKLRHSLHQRQVQLASIHEDGDPDEEDPETQNGQFSISPHTIDKGDPAMLLTFRSVISLQEAIQLLYVYQEVVGELHPVVDIDRLVMQTKSWYADAGAGVWDVVAASTGAEAYELLLVMNLCLAIALRADAKVGSVNTEGLLRDSFQDAVNAKLAAPANSIKHATIIFLKSEAQRTEACTLVSSIVILDRQWSYATGLPIHFHEASFSSISTSSVKHPYLKAMLSFILISDCFSEPISRAAKGEGYNDESSFELMTFQIEQWRKKAVGEYSIAQCHTWQTDPSTRPPTWAILLNLRAESVRSQLLKPFFFSESDIETTKKHVRAATERVYDIINVLHTLDLTTDIYRKQHPCYQHILACTSGLAFLLMAFIKQNRSTMLPSLTPDLIESLGGSFSMAVSLTTKYTSRSRSARRLAKRLVEMRRNLLSLGILDATSPGSHEGLEGVTESVRRASLTQNGFDGGYTEYSPPFNTNTVFGSGIGITGVDTDMQIGWDDPMRLQWPLGDVNHMFSESIF
;
A
#
# COMPACT_ATOMS: atom_id res chain seq x y z
N MET A 1 -12.01 10.24 17.38
CA MET A 1 -13.13 9.99 18.29
C MET A 1 -14.33 10.68 17.68
N TYR A 2 -15.42 9.95 17.43
CA TYR A 2 -16.60 10.46 16.73
C TYR A 2 -17.47 11.35 17.63
N ALA A 3 -18.52 11.96 17.06
CA ALA A 3 -19.36 12.92 17.78
C ALA A 3 -20.17 12.26 18.91
N ASP A 4 -20.40 13.03 19.98
CA ASP A 4 -21.21 12.63 21.12
C ASP A 4 -22.70 12.62 20.75
N ILE A 5 -23.22 11.42 20.46
CA ILE A 5 -24.62 11.20 20.01
C ILE A 5 -25.69 11.60 21.03
N SER A 6 -25.33 12.00 22.26
CA SER A 6 -26.29 12.60 23.22
C SER A 6 -26.70 14.03 22.85
N LYS A 7 -26.02 14.65 21.89
CA LYS A 7 -26.28 16.00 21.36
C LYS A 7 -26.77 15.90 19.92
N PRO A 8 -27.60 16.85 19.44
CA PRO A 8 -27.94 16.90 18.02
C PRO A 8 -26.69 17.23 17.18
N PRO A 9 -26.56 16.67 15.96
CA PRO A 9 -25.42 16.96 15.09
C PRO A 9 -25.44 18.41 14.59
N ALA A 10 -24.28 18.91 14.18
CA ALA A 10 -24.16 20.24 13.58
C ALA A 10 -24.98 20.34 12.27
N PRO A 11 -25.66 21.49 12.02
CA PRO A 11 -26.42 21.69 10.78
C PRO A 11 -25.49 21.72 9.55
N LEU A 12 -26.05 21.41 8.38
CA LEU A 12 -25.33 21.57 7.11
C LEU A 12 -24.97 23.05 6.86
N PRO A 13 -23.80 23.34 6.28
CA PRO A 13 -23.51 24.67 5.73
C PRO A 13 -24.59 25.09 4.72
N GLN A 14 -25.10 26.31 4.88
CA GLN A 14 -26.12 26.87 3.98
C GLN A 14 -25.45 27.65 2.85
N ALA A 15 -25.90 27.42 1.62
CA ALA A 15 -25.45 28.18 0.45
C ALA A 15 -25.82 29.66 0.59
N LYS A 16 -24.79 30.51 0.66
CA LYS A 16 -24.91 31.97 0.76
C LYS A 16 -24.28 32.60 -0.49
N PRO A 17 -25.06 32.79 -1.57
CA PRO A 17 -24.57 33.42 -2.79
C PRO A 17 -24.23 34.90 -2.54
N GLN A 18 -23.13 35.36 -3.14
CA GLN A 18 -22.80 36.78 -3.22
C GLN A 18 -22.69 37.18 -4.69
N THR A 19 -23.66 37.95 -5.19
CA THR A 19 -23.56 38.57 -6.52
C THR A 19 -22.47 39.64 -6.48
N VAL A 20 -21.44 39.47 -7.30
CA VAL A 20 -20.30 40.41 -7.42
C VAL A 20 -20.67 41.52 -8.41
N THR A 21 -21.16 41.12 -9.59
CA THR A 21 -21.71 41.97 -10.65
C THR A 21 -22.78 41.19 -11.42
N GLU A 22 -23.45 41.80 -12.41
CA GLU A 22 -24.40 41.07 -13.26
C GLU A 22 -23.72 39.87 -13.96
N GLY A 23 -24.19 38.66 -13.67
CA GLY A 23 -23.63 37.42 -14.21
C GLY A 23 -22.33 36.94 -13.55
N ILE A 24 -21.93 37.48 -12.39
CA ILE A 24 -20.84 36.93 -11.56
C ILE A 24 -21.36 36.64 -10.14
N THR A 25 -21.34 35.39 -9.73
CA THR A 25 -21.81 34.93 -8.40
C THR A 25 -20.71 34.15 -7.68
N LEU A 26 -20.34 34.61 -6.49
CA LEU A 26 -19.42 33.94 -5.57
C LEU A 26 -20.20 33.04 -4.58
N LEU A 27 -19.62 31.89 -4.22
CA LEU A 27 -20.11 31.00 -3.16
C LEU A 27 -18.92 30.41 -2.37
N SER A 28 -18.97 30.52 -1.05
CA SER A 28 -17.99 29.92 -0.13
C SER A 28 -18.10 28.39 -0.08
N PRO A 29 -17.05 27.66 0.36
CA PRO A 29 -17.10 26.20 0.54
C PRO A 29 -18.27 25.73 1.43
N LEU A 30 -18.85 24.57 1.10
CA LEU A 30 -19.95 23.93 1.83
C LEU A 30 -19.52 22.64 2.57
N SER A 31 -18.22 22.38 2.66
CA SER A 31 -17.64 21.36 3.55
C SER A 31 -17.62 21.82 5.02
N ARG A 32 -17.45 20.89 5.97
CA ARG A 32 -17.26 21.22 7.41
C ARG A 32 -15.99 22.04 7.66
N LEU A 33 -15.00 22.00 6.76
CA LEU A 33 -13.79 22.83 6.85
C LEU A 33 -14.07 24.32 6.61
N GLY A 34 -15.11 24.68 5.84
CA GLY A 34 -15.47 26.06 5.52
C GLY A 34 -14.48 26.83 4.63
N GLN A 35 -13.27 26.32 4.42
CA GLN A 35 -12.20 26.92 3.64
C GLN A 35 -11.65 25.95 2.57
N GLY A 36 -11.15 26.49 1.46
CA GLY A 36 -10.49 25.71 0.41
C GLY A 36 -9.93 26.54 -0.75
N PRO A 37 -9.43 25.89 -1.82
CA PRO A 37 -8.86 26.57 -2.97
C PRO A 37 -9.92 27.19 -3.88
N GLY A 38 -9.51 28.17 -4.68
CA GLY A 38 -10.40 28.89 -5.58
C GLY A 38 -10.72 28.13 -6.87
N LEU A 39 -11.95 28.30 -7.38
CA LEU A 39 -12.41 27.74 -8.65
C LEU A 39 -13.23 28.76 -9.44
N VAL A 40 -12.85 29.01 -10.69
CA VAL A 40 -13.61 29.81 -11.65
C VAL A 40 -14.43 28.88 -12.54
N ILE A 41 -15.75 29.00 -12.53
CA ILE A 41 -16.64 28.27 -13.44
C ILE A 41 -17.18 29.24 -14.50
N LEU A 42 -16.85 29.03 -15.77
CA LEU A 42 -17.48 29.70 -16.89
C LEU A 42 -18.70 28.87 -17.33
N HIS A 43 -19.89 29.44 -17.19
CA HIS A 43 -21.16 28.73 -17.34
C HIS A 43 -22.06 29.40 -18.40
N PRO A 44 -22.90 28.63 -19.14
CA PRO A 44 -24.03 29.21 -19.88
C PRO A 44 -24.93 30.08 -18.99
N ASP A 45 -25.63 31.06 -19.58
CA ASP A 45 -26.59 31.89 -18.82
C ASP A 45 -27.68 31.03 -18.18
N SER A 46 -27.77 31.06 -16.84
CA SER A 46 -28.72 30.26 -16.07
C SER A 46 -29.18 30.97 -14.80
N ASP A 47 -30.49 31.10 -14.64
CA ASP A 47 -31.07 31.69 -13.41
C ASP A 47 -31.24 30.63 -12.30
N LYS A 48 -30.79 29.39 -12.53
CA LYS A 48 -30.89 28.21 -11.65
C LYS A 48 -29.59 27.84 -10.92
N HIS A 49 -28.67 28.78 -10.75
CA HIS A 49 -27.31 28.52 -10.23
C HIS A 49 -27.27 28.06 -8.77
N LEU A 50 -28.40 28.00 -8.06
CA LEU A 50 -28.53 27.48 -6.69
C LEU A 50 -29.58 26.36 -6.56
N ASP A 51 -30.21 25.97 -7.66
CA ASP A 51 -31.24 24.93 -7.65
C ASP A 51 -30.62 23.55 -7.39
N ILE A 52 -31.42 22.67 -6.77
CA ILE A 52 -31.19 21.23 -6.76
C ILE A 52 -32.48 20.58 -7.28
N ILE A 53 -32.44 19.98 -8.46
CA ILE A 53 -33.62 19.43 -9.15
C ILE A 53 -33.44 17.92 -9.30
N ASP A 54 -34.43 17.14 -8.85
CA ASP A 54 -34.42 15.67 -8.86
C ASP A 54 -33.16 15.04 -8.24
N GLY A 55 -32.57 15.72 -7.24
CA GLY A 55 -31.32 15.33 -6.56
C GLY A 55 -30.03 15.81 -7.23
N VAL A 56 -30.11 16.43 -8.41
CA VAL A 56 -28.96 16.98 -9.15
C VAL A 56 -28.75 18.45 -8.76
N PRO A 57 -27.62 18.83 -8.12
CA PRO A 57 -27.31 20.22 -7.82
C PRO A 57 -26.82 20.99 -9.05
N SER A 58 -26.90 22.32 -9.00
CA SER A 58 -26.19 23.20 -9.94
C SER A 58 -24.67 22.97 -9.90
N ALA A 59 -23.94 23.39 -10.94
CA ALA A 59 -22.48 23.31 -10.96
C ALA A 59 -21.85 24.10 -9.79
N LEU A 60 -22.34 25.31 -9.52
CA LEU A 60 -21.90 26.16 -8.41
C LEU A 60 -22.05 25.48 -7.04
N ILE A 61 -23.22 24.89 -6.75
CA ILE A 61 -23.44 24.14 -5.50
C ILE A 61 -22.54 22.91 -5.44
N LYS A 62 -22.46 22.11 -6.52
CA LYS A 62 -21.67 20.87 -6.57
C LYS A 62 -20.20 21.11 -6.24
N TRP A 63 -19.59 22.15 -6.83
CA TRP A 63 -18.17 22.46 -6.60
C TRP A 63 -17.90 23.11 -5.24
N ALA A 64 -18.88 23.83 -4.66
CA ALA A 64 -18.76 24.33 -3.30
C ALA A 64 -18.89 23.18 -2.26
N GLU A 65 -19.76 22.19 -2.49
CA GLU A 65 -19.82 20.95 -1.71
C GLU A 65 -18.53 20.11 -1.82
N GLU A 66 -17.81 20.16 -2.96
CA GLU A 66 -16.45 19.58 -3.07
C GLU A 66 -15.41 20.28 -2.19
N GLY A 67 -15.74 21.42 -1.57
CA GLY A 67 -14.86 22.19 -0.68
C GLY A 67 -14.06 23.29 -1.37
N TYR A 68 -14.38 23.68 -2.61
CA TYR A 68 -13.77 24.85 -3.25
C TYR A 68 -14.49 26.15 -2.86
N ALA A 69 -13.77 27.27 -2.86
CA ALA A 69 -14.38 28.59 -2.97
C ALA A 69 -14.66 28.86 -4.45
N VAL A 70 -15.92 29.06 -4.83
CA VAL A 70 -16.34 29.01 -6.24
C VAL A 70 -16.87 30.36 -6.71
N VAL A 71 -16.42 30.82 -7.88
CA VAL A 71 -17.04 31.95 -8.59
C VAL A 71 -17.57 31.47 -9.94
N GLU A 72 -18.88 31.59 -10.13
CA GLU A 72 -19.55 31.36 -11.42
C GLU A 72 -19.55 32.67 -12.22
N VAL A 73 -19.10 32.59 -13.48
CA VAL A 73 -19.08 33.67 -14.46
C VAL A 73 -19.92 33.24 -15.66
N GLN A 74 -21.07 33.87 -15.85
CA GLN A 74 -22.03 33.49 -16.89
C GLN A 74 -21.74 34.19 -18.24
N THR A 75 -22.29 33.63 -19.33
CA THR A 75 -22.19 34.19 -20.69
C THR A 75 -22.55 35.69 -20.76
N ARG A 76 -23.51 36.16 -19.95
CA ARG A 76 -23.92 37.58 -19.89
C ARG A 76 -22.84 38.51 -19.35
N ALA A 77 -22.00 38.07 -18.40
CA ALA A 77 -20.87 38.86 -17.90
C ALA A 77 -19.77 38.97 -18.97
N LEU A 78 -19.50 37.88 -19.69
CA LEU A 78 -18.55 37.80 -20.81
C LEU A 78 -19.05 38.48 -22.11
N LYS A 79 -19.83 39.56 -21.97
CA LYS A 79 -20.13 40.56 -23.01
C LYS A 79 -19.22 41.79 -22.93
N GLY A 80 -18.66 42.07 -21.75
CA GLY A 80 -17.61 43.08 -21.55
C GLY A 80 -16.21 42.55 -21.88
N GLU A 81 -15.17 43.26 -21.47
CA GLU A 81 -13.78 42.82 -21.65
C GLU A 81 -13.47 41.62 -20.74
N ALA A 82 -13.13 40.47 -21.34
CA ALA A 82 -12.92 39.23 -20.61
C ALA A 82 -11.77 39.31 -19.58
N GLY A 83 -10.76 40.17 -19.84
CA GLY A 83 -9.66 40.43 -18.91
C GLY A 83 -10.11 41.13 -17.62
N GLU A 84 -11.00 42.12 -17.72
CA GLU A 84 -11.61 42.80 -16.57
C GLU A 84 -12.55 41.85 -15.81
N VAL A 85 -13.44 41.17 -16.52
CA VAL A 85 -14.41 40.21 -15.96
C VAL A 85 -13.71 39.13 -15.13
N LEU A 86 -12.64 38.53 -15.69
CA LEU A 86 -11.86 37.52 -14.98
C LEU A 86 -11.07 38.11 -13.81
N THR A 87 -10.56 39.34 -13.91
CA THR A 87 -9.86 40.02 -12.81
C THR A 87 -10.81 40.27 -11.64
N ASN A 88 -12.03 40.73 -11.90
CA ASN A 88 -13.07 40.94 -10.89
C ASN A 88 -13.47 39.61 -10.21
N ALA A 89 -13.61 38.53 -10.98
CA ALA A 89 -13.91 37.20 -10.44
C ALA A 89 -12.79 36.65 -9.54
N LEU A 90 -11.52 36.81 -9.95
CA LEU A 90 -10.35 36.40 -9.15
C LEU A 90 -10.17 37.27 -7.90
N GLN A 91 -10.49 38.57 -7.97
CA GLN A 91 -10.49 39.45 -6.79
C GLN A 91 -11.60 39.05 -5.81
N ALA A 92 -12.80 38.70 -6.31
CA ALA A 92 -13.89 38.22 -5.47
C ALA A 92 -13.55 36.90 -4.76
N LEU A 93 -12.92 35.94 -5.45
CA LEU A 93 -12.38 34.72 -4.82
C LEU A 93 -11.42 35.05 -3.68
N ARG A 94 -10.40 35.89 -3.93
CA ARG A 94 -9.42 36.30 -2.91
C ARG A 94 -9.98 37.19 -1.79
N SER A 95 -11.20 37.69 -1.93
CA SER A 95 -11.92 38.46 -0.90
C SER A 95 -12.99 37.63 -0.17
N CYS A 96 -12.99 36.30 -0.35
CA CYS A 96 -13.92 35.38 0.29
C CYS A 96 -13.31 34.82 1.57
N ASP A 97 -14.02 34.92 2.70
CA ASP A 97 -13.57 34.38 4.01
C ASP A 97 -13.21 32.88 3.99
N GLY A 98 -13.70 32.12 2.98
CA GLY A 98 -13.43 30.70 2.78
C GLY A 98 -12.38 30.39 1.70
N PHE A 99 -11.64 31.37 1.19
CA PHE A 99 -10.51 31.16 0.27
C PHE A 99 -9.19 31.07 1.03
N VAL A 100 -8.40 30.02 0.79
CA VAL A 100 -7.06 29.87 1.37
C VAL A 100 -6.08 30.79 0.63
N GLU A 101 -5.48 31.77 1.31
CA GLU A 101 -4.79 32.92 0.68
C GLU A 101 -3.69 32.54 -0.33
N ASP A 102 -2.85 31.54 -0.03
CA ASP A 102 -1.77 31.06 -0.91
C ASP A 102 -2.20 30.00 -1.93
N SER A 103 -3.50 29.65 -1.99
CA SER A 103 -3.98 28.53 -2.81
C SER A 103 -4.05 28.84 -4.31
N LYS A 104 -3.87 27.79 -5.13
CA LYS A 104 -3.94 27.89 -6.58
C LYS A 104 -5.36 27.73 -7.11
N ILE A 105 -5.67 28.52 -8.14
CA ILE A 105 -7.02 28.65 -8.68
C ILE A 105 -7.18 27.75 -9.91
N GLY A 106 -8.26 26.97 -9.94
CA GLY A 106 -8.66 26.19 -11.10
C GLY A 106 -9.66 26.93 -11.99
N LEU A 107 -9.78 26.54 -13.27
CA LEU A 107 -10.84 27.03 -14.16
C LEU A 107 -11.59 25.87 -14.84
N ILE A 108 -12.90 26.02 -15.01
CA ILE A 108 -13.75 25.08 -15.76
C ILE A 108 -14.59 25.88 -16.75
N ALA A 109 -14.57 25.50 -18.03
CA ALA A 109 -15.38 26.09 -19.08
C ALA A 109 -16.40 25.07 -19.60
N TYR A 110 -17.68 25.28 -19.26
CA TYR A 110 -18.81 24.48 -19.73
C TYR A 110 -19.27 24.88 -21.14
N GLY A 111 -18.32 25.18 -22.04
CA GLY A 111 -18.58 25.45 -23.45
C GLY A 111 -17.35 26.00 -24.20
N PRO A 112 -17.22 25.72 -25.51
CA PRO A 112 -16.05 26.11 -26.31
C PRO A 112 -15.95 27.63 -26.52
N GLU A 113 -17.08 28.32 -26.67
CA GLU A 113 -17.12 29.77 -26.80
C GLU A 113 -16.65 30.50 -25.53
N LEU A 114 -17.01 29.95 -24.36
CA LEU A 114 -16.62 30.50 -23.06
C LEU A 114 -15.12 30.39 -22.85
N TRP A 115 -14.52 29.23 -23.16
CA TRP A 115 -13.07 29.04 -23.19
C TRP A 115 -12.38 30.01 -24.15
N ASN A 116 -12.86 30.11 -25.39
CA ASN A 116 -12.24 30.93 -26.43
C ASN A 116 -12.24 32.43 -26.11
N LYS A 117 -13.15 32.92 -25.25
CA LYS A 117 -13.13 34.31 -24.74
C LYS A 117 -12.06 34.57 -23.69
N VAL A 118 -11.65 33.56 -22.91
CA VAL A 118 -10.68 33.74 -21.80
C VAL A 118 -9.27 33.23 -22.11
N ALA A 119 -9.11 32.30 -23.05
CA ALA A 119 -7.86 31.55 -23.25
C ALA A 119 -6.61 32.42 -23.54
N SER A 120 -6.79 33.62 -24.08
CA SER A 120 -5.72 34.60 -24.30
C SER A 120 -5.38 35.47 -23.08
N VAL A 121 -6.32 35.67 -22.15
CA VAL A 121 -6.17 36.57 -20.99
C VAL A 121 -5.88 35.84 -19.66
N ILE A 122 -5.92 34.50 -19.65
CA ILE A 122 -5.53 33.69 -18.49
C ILE A 122 -4.01 33.59 -18.27
N ILE A 123 -3.18 33.96 -19.25
CA ILE A 123 -1.72 33.82 -19.19
C ILE A 123 -1.11 34.67 -18.07
N ASP A 124 -1.62 35.89 -17.90
CA ASP A 124 -1.19 36.85 -16.86
C ASP A 124 -2.03 36.71 -15.57
N LYS A 125 -2.58 35.52 -15.30
CA LYS A 125 -3.46 35.23 -14.16
C LYS A 125 -3.01 33.96 -13.45
N ASP A 126 -3.28 33.93 -12.15
CA ASP A 126 -2.83 32.87 -11.22
C ASP A 126 -3.73 31.62 -11.29
N ILE A 127 -3.87 31.05 -12.50
CA ILE A 127 -4.74 29.90 -12.79
C ILE A 127 -3.83 28.72 -13.18
N SER A 128 -3.87 27.64 -12.39
CA SER A 128 -2.90 26.54 -12.51
C SER A 128 -3.37 25.36 -13.38
N GLY A 129 -4.64 25.36 -13.81
CA GLY A 129 -5.16 24.38 -14.76
C GLY A 129 -6.58 24.71 -15.23
N ALA A 130 -6.92 24.30 -16.46
CA ALA A 130 -8.25 24.53 -17.03
C ALA A 130 -8.93 23.28 -17.60
N ILE A 131 -10.24 23.15 -17.37
CA ILE A 131 -11.10 22.11 -17.94
C ILE A 131 -11.99 22.72 -19.02
N ILE A 132 -12.19 22.01 -20.13
CA ILE A 132 -12.95 22.51 -21.29
C ILE A 132 -13.93 21.42 -21.77
N HIS A 133 -15.22 21.74 -21.79
CA HIS A 133 -16.25 20.91 -22.43
C HIS A 133 -16.53 21.45 -23.85
N ALA A 134 -16.44 20.57 -24.86
CA ALA A 134 -16.58 20.95 -26.29
C ALA A 134 -17.17 19.80 -27.13
N ASN A 135 -17.65 20.09 -28.34
CA ASN A 135 -18.07 19.07 -29.31
C ASN A 135 -16.90 18.68 -30.23
N ALA A 136 -17.02 17.56 -30.93
CA ALA A 136 -16.02 17.12 -31.92
C ALA A 136 -15.66 18.18 -32.99
N ALA A 137 -16.63 19.01 -33.38
CA ALA A 137 -16.44 20.06 -34.40
C ALA A 137 -15.59 21.24 -33.90
N ASP A 138 -15.64 21.54 -32.60
CA ASP A 138 -15.03 22.74 -32.03
C ASP A 138 -13.52 22.55 -31.77
N LEU A 139 -13.03 21.31 -31.79
CA LEU A 139 -11.61 20.96 -31.57
C LEU A 139 -10.64 21.73 -32.50
N ALA A 140 -11.09 22.12 -33.70
CA ALA A 140 -10.29 22.88 -34.65
C ALA A 140 -10.32 24.41 -34.42
N THR A 141 -11.24 24.91 -33.57
CA THR A 141 -11.43 26.34 -33.26
C THR A 141 -11.13 26.68 -31.80
N LEU A 142 -10.94 25.69 -30.93
CA LEU A 142 -10.48 25.88 -29.55
C LEU A 142 -9.09 26.55 -29.53
N GLN A 143 -8.99 27.67 -28.82
CA GLN A 143 -7.72 28.35 -28.57
C GLN A 143 -6.78 27.47 -27.73
N GLY A 144 -5.49 27.53 -28.04
CA GLY A 144 -4.44 26.92 -27.23
C GLY A 144 -4.23 27.68 -25.91
N SER A 145 -3.47 27.08 -25.00
CA SER A 145 -3.03 27.74 -23.77
C SER A 145 -1.68 27.19 -23.32
N THR A 146 -0.99 27.98 -22.49
CA THR A 146 0.28 27.64 -21.84
C THR A 146 0.09 26.84 -20.55
N ILE A 147 -1.08 26.92 -19.91
CA ILE A 147 -1.39 26.16 -18.68
C ILE A 147 -1.89 24.75 -19.01
N PRO A 148 -1.77 23.77 -18.09
CA PRO A 148 -2.32 22.44 -18.27
C PRO A 148 -3.82 22.46 -18.60
N THR A 149 -4.24 21.59 -19.54
CA THR A 149 -5.65 21.50 -19.95
C THR A 149 -6.22 20.08 -19.95
N LEU A 150 -7.45 19.94 -19.45
CA LEU A 150 -8.30 18.76 -19.60
C LEU A 150 -9.45 19.07 -20.56
N LYS A 151 -9.71 18.20 -21.52
CA LYS A 151 -10.74 18.38 -22.56
C LYS A 151 -11.73 17.23 -22.54
N HIS A 152 -13.02 17.54 -22.46
CA HIS A 152 -14.12 16.58 -22.55
C HIS A 152 -14.89 16.80 -23.83
N ILE A 153 -14.80 15.84 -24.75
CA ILE A 153 -15.34 15.98 -26.11
C ILE A 153 -16.56 15.08 -26.31
N ALA A 154 -17.69 15.67 -26.68
CA ALA A 154 -18.81 14.92 -27.25
C ALA A 154 -18.44 14.47 -28.67
N SER A 155 -18.08 13.19 -28.82
CA SER A 155 -17.54 12.61 -30.05
C SER A 155 -17.68 11.09 -30.08
N ARG A 156 -18.05 10.55 -31.24
CA ARG A 156 -18.23 9.10 -31.48
C ARG A 156 -16.93 8.29 -31.56
N THR A 157 -15.77 8.88 -31.28
CA THR A 157 -14.46 8.22 -31.36
C THR A 157 -13.85 8.05 -29.98
N GLU A 158 -13.72 6.82 -29.49
CA GLU A 158 -13.31 6.47 -28.11
C GLU A 158 -11.83 6.77 -27.75
N LYS A 159 -11.05 7.32 -28.67
CA LYS A 159 -9.59 7.41 -28.51
C LYS A 159 -9.17 8.52 -27.54
N LEU A 160 -8.60 8.13 -26.40
CA LEU A 160 -7.86 9.03 -25.51
C LEU A 160 -6.67 9.65 -26.25
N GLU A 161 -6.54 10.98 -26.22
CA GLU A 161 -5.31 11.66 -26.64
C GLU A 161 -4.62 12.31 -25.44
N ARG A 162 -3.32 12.06 -25.32
CA ARG A 162 -2.40 12.78 -24.44
C ARG A 162 -1.33 13.44 -25.30
N LYS A 163 -1.24 14.76 -25.22
CA LYS A 163 -0.21 15.61 -25.83
C LYS A 163 0.40 16.46 -24.71
N ASP A 164 1.59 17.00 -24.91
CA ASP A 164 2.29 17.70 -23.82
C ASP A 164 1.43 18.88 -23.32
N GLY A 165 1.15 18.91 -22.00
CA GLY A 165 0.24 19.87 -21.37
C GLY A 165 -1.27 19.68 -21.61
N SER A 166 -1.73 18.70 -22.40
CA SER A 166 -3.17 18.56 -22.74
C SER A 166 -3.66 17.10 -22.79
N THR A 167 -4.69 16.79 -22.00
CA THR A 167 -5.37 15.48 -21.99
C THR A 167 -6.80 15.61 -22.53
N THR A 168 -7.17 14.75 -23.47
CA THR A 168 -8.49 14.78 -24.14
C THR A 168 -9.23 13.46 -23.96
N TYR A 169 -10.34 13.49 -23.24
CA TYR A 169 -11.31 12.40 -23.14
C TYR A 169 -12.47 12.61 -24.14
N SER A 170 -13.06 11.49 -24.55
CA SER A 170 -14.13 11.45 -25.56
C SER A 170 -15.31 10.61 -25.06
N TYR A 171 -16.53 11.01 -25.44
CA TYR A 171 -17.78 10.43 -24.95
C TYR A 171 -18.73 10.11 -26.11
N PRO A 172 -18.76 8.85 -26.61
CA PRO A 172 -19.56 8.48 -27.80
C PRO A 172 -21.07 8.58 -27.64
N ALA A 173 -21.58 8.48 -26.40
CA ALA A 173 -23.00 8.60 -26.08
C ALA A 173 -23.45 10.05 -25.83
N ALA A 174 -22.53 10.99 -25.61
CA ALA A 174 -22.86 12.38 -25.34
C ALA A 174 -23.40 13.06 -26.60
N LYS A 175 -24.57 13.69 -26.48
CA LYS A 175 -25.21 14.45 -27.58
C LYS A 175 -24.43 15.72 -27.93
N SER A 176 -23.97 16.45 -26.90
CA SER A 176 -23.21 17.70 -27.00
C SER A 176 -22.32 17.91 -25.77
N HIS A 177 -21.54 18.99 -25.76
CA HIS A 177 -20.73 19.42 -24.61
C HIS A 177 -21.54 19.72 -23.34
N LEU A 178 -22.85 19.97 -23.46
CA LEU A 178 -23.73 20.24 -22.32
C LEU A 178 -24.06 18.99 -21.48
N VAL A 179 -23.52 17.82 -21.83
CA VAL A 179 -23.70 16.55 -21.10
C VAL A 179 -23.34 16.64 -19.61
N ALA A 180 -22.46 17.57 -19.22
CA ALA A 180 -22.05 17.82 -17.84
C ALA A 180 -22.64 19.11 -17.24
N VAL A 181 -23.64 19.72 -17.88
CA VAL A 181 -24.29 20.97 -17.46
C VAL A 181 -25.69 20.67 -16.92
N PRO A 182 -25.91 20.77 -15.60
CA PRO A 182 -27.21 20.48 -14.98
C PRO A 182 -28.37 21.26 -15.62
N PHE A 183 -29.55 20.66 -15.57
CA PHE A 183 -30.83 21.25 -16.02
C PHE A 183 -30.94 21.54 -17.52
N THR A 184 -30.07 20.95 -18.36
CA THR A 184 -30.16 20.96 -19.82
C THR A 184 -30.76 19.65 -20.37
N GLU A 185 -31.29 19.64 -21.60
CA GLU A 185 -31.84 18.43 -22.24
C GLU A 185 -30.76 17.39 -22.61
N ASP A 186 -29.50 17.82 -22.69
CA ASP A 186 -28.36 16.99 -23.06
C ASP A 186 -27.60 16.41 -21.87
N PHE A 187 -27.94 16.85 -20.64
CA PHE A 187 -27.36 16.34 -19.40
C PHE A 187 -27.54 14.83 -19.26
N ASP A 188 -26.45 14.11 -19.00
CA ASP A 188 -26.48 12.70 -18.61
C ASP A 188 -25.67 12.49 -17.32
N TYR A 189 -26.37 12.14 -16.24
CA TYR A 189 -25.78 11.94 -14.91
C TYR A 189 -24.67 10.87 -14.91
N SER A 190 -24.78 9.83 -15.75
CA SER A 190 -23.77 8.76 -15.80
C SER A 190 -22.45 9.24 -16.41
N THR A 191 -22.53 9.98 -17.51
CA THR A 191 -21.41 10.61 -18.21
C THR A 191 -20.83 11.76 -17.39
N GLU A 192 -21.69 12.58 -16.76
CA GLU A 192 -21.28 13.68 -15.89
C GLU A 192 -20.45 13.16 -14.72
N SER A 193 -20.93 12.15 -14.00
CA SER A 193 -20.22 11.51 -12.88
C SER A 193 -18.80 11.05 -13.28
N VAL A 194 -18.68 10.33 -14.41
CA VAL A 194 -17.38 9.89 -14.95
C VAL A 194 -16.49 11.07 -15.37
N SER A 195 -17.07 12.14 -15.92
CA SER A 195 -16.32 13.36 -16.27
C SER A 195 -15.86 14.12 -15.02
N HIS A 196 -16.66 14.12 -13.95
CA HIS A 196 -16.39 14.80 -12.69
C HIS A 196 -15.24 14.14 -11.91
N THR A 197 -15.21 12.81 -11.84
CA THR A 197 -14.05 12.07 -11.29
C THR A 197 -12.75 12.42 -12.04
N ARG A 198 -12.83 12.58 -13.38
CA ARG A 198 -11.69 13.04 -14.20
C ARG A 198 -11.35 14.51 -13.93
N ASN A 199 -12.34 15.37 -13.67
CA ASN A 199 -12.13 16.77 -13.29
C ASN A 199 -11.37 16.87 -11.96
N LEU A 200 -11.79 16.14 -10.93
CA LEU A 200 -11.15 16.12 -9.61
C LEU A 200 -9.73 15.56 -9.67
N THR A 201 -9.51 14.48 -10.44
CA THR A 201 -8.18 13.87 -10.67
C THR A 201 -7.20 14.84 -11.33
N PHE A 202 -7.70 15.75 -12.16
CA PHE A 202 -6.90 16.76 -12.86
C PHE A 202 -6.70 18.05 -12.05
N LEU A 203 -7.76 18.56 -11.41
CA LEU A 203 -7.69 19.84 -10.67
C LEU A 203 -7.02 19.71 -9.32
N LYS A 204 -7.38 18.74 -8.46
CA LYS A 204 -6.86 18.68 -7.08
C LYS A 204 -5.32 18.76 -7.00
N PRO A 205 -4.52 18.09 -7.87
CA PRO A 205 -3.06 18.24 -7.89
C PRO A 205 -2.55 19.62 -8.36
N LEU A 206 -3.33 20.35 -9.17
CA LEU A 206 -2.97 21.67 -9.69
C LEU A 206 -3.44 22.82 -8.78
N THR A 207 -4.50 22.61 -8.00
CA THR A 207 -5.03 23.53 -6.97
C THR A 207 -4.50 23.23 -5.56
N ASN A 208 -3.68 22.18 -5.40
CA ASN A 208 -3.21 21.62 -4.13
C ASN A 208 -4.34 21.28 -3.13
N GLY A 209 -5.43 20.69 -3.64
CA GLY A 209 -6.59 20.29 -2.87
C GLY A 209 -7.92 20.69 -3.53
N PRO A 210 -9.05 20.62 -2.79
CA PRO A 210 -9.14 20.19 -1.40
C PRO A 210 -9.02 18.66 -1.28
N TYR A 211 -8.29 18.21 -0.27
CA TYR A 211 -8.10 16.80 0.07
C TYR A 211 -8.80 16.48 1.38
N PHE A 212 -9.41 15.30 1.45
CA PHE A 212 -10.16 14.81 2.60
C PHE A 212 -9.84 13.33 2.81
N ASP A 213 -9.86 12.87 4.06
CA ASP A 213 -9.66 11.47 4.41
C ASP A 213 -10.95 10.69 4.12
N LEU A 214 -11.01 10.08 2.93
CA LEU A 214 -12.18 9.34 2.45
C LEU A 214 -12.44 8.07 3.26
N GLU A 215 -11.42 7.46 3.87
CA GLU A 215 -11.60 6.31 4.76
C GLU A 215 -12.21 6.75 6.09
N ALA A 216 -11.68 7.78 6.73
CA ALA A 216 -12.24 8.31 7.97
C ALA A 216 -13.68 8.83 7.82
N ILE A 217 -14.06 9.35 6.65
CA ILE A 217 -15.45 9.74 6.34
C ILE A 217 -16.39 8.53 6.25
N TRP A 218 -15.95 7.44 5.62
CA TRP A 218 -16.74 6.22 5.48
C TRP A 218 -16.80 5.40 6.78
N ASP A 219 -15.70 5.37 7.52
CA ASP A 219 -15.62 4.74 8.85
C ASP A 219 -16.42 5.57 9.90
N GLU A 220 -16.54 6.90 9.76
CA GLU A 220 -17.51 7.71 10.54
C GLU A 220 -18.96 7.32 10.19
N HIS A 221 -19.28 7.19 8.89
CA HIS A 221 -20.62 6.86 8.45
C HIS A 221 -21.10 5.51 9.00
N THR A 222 -20.32 4.45 8.74
CA THR A 222 -20.64 3.07 9.16
C THR A 222 -20.65 2.91 10.68
N TYR A 223 -19.83 3.66 11.42
CA TYR A 223 -19.89 3.71 12.88
C TYR A 223 -21.27 4.19 13.39
N TYR A 224 -21.81 5.28 12.84
CA TYR A 224 -23.15 5.75 13.23
C TYR A 224 -24.27 4.82 12.77
N GLU A 225 -24.13 4.11 11.64
CA GLU A 225 -25.13 3.15 11.17
C GLU A 225 -25.19 1.86 12.00
N PHE A 226 -24.04 1.23 12.27
CA PHE A 226 -23.98 -0.14 12.80
C PHE A 226 -23.68 -0.21 14.30
N SER A 227 -22.78 0.65 14.80
CA SER A 227 -22.35 0.68 16.21
C SER A 227 -23.27 1.54 17.06
N ASP A 228 -23.32 2.85 16.79
CA ASP A 228 -24.10 3.82 17.58
C ASP A 228 -25.60 3.86 17.18
N ARG A 229 -25.92 3.33 16.00
CA ARG A 229 -27.29 3.20 15.45
C ARG A 229 -28.09 4.51 15.49
N SER A 230 -27.45 5.60 15.06
CA SER A 230 -27.92 6.99 15.24
C SER A 230 -28.28 7.65 13.91
N VAL A 231 -29.57 7.56 13.52
CA VAL A 231 -30.10 8.09 12.24
C VAL A 231 -29.69 9.55 11.98
N GLU A 232 -29.75 10.41 13.00
CA GLU A 232 -29.42 11.84 12.83
C GLU A 232 -27.93 12.03 12.53
N HIS A 233 -27.05 11.23 13.14
CA HIS A 233 -25.61 11.32 12.95
C HIS A 233 -25.16 10.68 11.63
N THR A 234 -25.72 9.52 11.25
CA THR A 234 -25.61 8.96 9.89
C THR A 234 -25.96 10.02 8.85
N MET A 235 -27.13 10.65 8.96
CA MET A 235 -27.55 11.73 8.06
C MET A 235 -26.66 12.98 8.16
N SER A 236 -25.87 13.19 9.22
CA SER A 236 -24.95 14.33 9.38
C SER A 236 -23.59 14.16 8.68
N THR A 237 -23.30 12.95 8.19
CA THR A 237 -22.15 12.67 7.29
C THR A 237 -22.50 12.82 5.80
N MET A 238 -23.78 13.04 5.48
CA MET A 238 -24.29 13.17 4.12
C MET A 238 -24.45 14.62 3.67
N VAL A 239 -24.54 14.84 2.35
CA VAL A 239 -24.88 16.11 1.68
C VAL A 239 -26.35 16.52 1.86
N ASP A 240 -26.80 17.60 1.19
CA ASP A 240 -28.22 18.02 1.23
C ASP A 240 -29.17 17.08 0.47
N GLN A 241 -28.77 16.54 -0.69
CA GLN A 241 -29.55 15.55 -1.45
C GLN A 241 -28.77 14.25 -1.68
N PRO A 242 -28.65 13.38 -0.67
CA PRO A 242 -27.98 12.09 -0.77
C PRO A 242 -28.87 11.03 -1.45
N TYR A 243 -28.25 9.97 -1.97
CA TYR A 243 -28.93 8.85 -2.61
C TYR A 243 -28.31 7.51 -2.22
N VAL A 244 -29.11 6.60 -1.63
CA VAL A 244 -28.69 5.22 -1.35
C VAL A 244 -29.56 4.27 -2.15
N ASN A 245 -28.95 3.26 -2.77
CA ASN A 245 -29.66 2.14 -3.40
C ASN A 245 -28.96 0.79 -3.16
N HIS A 246 -29.69 -0.08 -2.47
CA HIS A 246 -29.43 -1.51 -2.35
C HIS A 246 -29.89 -2.22 -3.63
N VAL A 247 -28.95 -2.40 -4.56
CA VAL A 247 -29.21 -2.83 -5.94
C VAL A 247 -30.10 -4.08 -6.06
N PRO A 248 -29.95 -5.15 -5.24
CA PRO A 248 -30.73 -6.39 -5.43
C PRO A 248 -32.18 -6.32 -4.94
N THR A 249 -32.52 -5.35 -4.09
CA THR A 249 -33.88 -5.18 -3.52
C THR A 249 -34.54 -3.86 -3.91
N LEU A 250 -33.81 -2.92 -4.52
CA LEU A 250 -34.24 -1.56 -4.84
C LEU A 250 -34.73 -0.80 -3.59
N THR A 251 -34.07 -1.03 -2.45
CA THR A 251 -34.33 -0.33 -1.19
C THR A 251 -33.29 0.76 -0.92
N GLY A 252 -33.62 1.73 -0.07
CA GLY A 252 -32.84 2.96 0.11
C GLY A 252 -33.72 4.20 -0.01
N GLY A 253 -33.18 5.30 -0.55
CA GLY A 253 -33.91 6.55 -0.72
C GLY A 253 -33.12 7.65 -1.43
N ILE A 254 -33.83 8.65 -1.95
CA ILE A 254 -33.27 9.86 -2.59
C ILE A 254 -33.72 11.07 -1.77
N GLY A 255 -32.79 11.95 -1.41
CA GLY A 255 -33.03 13.13 -0.60
C GLY A 255 -33.22 12.82 0.87
N ARG A 256 -32.83 13.77 1.74
CA ARG A 256 -32.74 13.55 3.20
C ARG A 256 -34.05 13.08 3.83
N THR A 257 -35.20 13.57 3.37
CA THR A 257 -36.52 13.21 3.93
C THR A 257 -36.87 11.74 3.73
N LEU A 258 -36.65 11.19 2.53
CA LEU A 258 -36.95 9.79 2.25
C LEU A 258 -35.90 8.87 2.87
N LEU A 259 -34.62 9.26 2.80
CA LEU A 259 -33.53 8.47 3.33
C LEU A 259 -33.51 8.41 4.88
N SER A 260 -33.77 9.53 5.57
CA SER A 260 -33.96 9.53 7.04
C SER A 260 -35.14 8.66 7.47
N LYS A 261 -36.16 8.50 6.61
CA LYS A 261 -37.26 7.57 6.85
C LYS A 261 -36.80 6.13 6.65
N PHE A 262 -36.14 5.81 5.55
CA PHE A 262 -35.60 4.48 5.29
C PHE A 262 -34.66 4.01 6.42
N TYR A 263 -33.74 4.86 6.87
CA TYR A 263 -32.80 4.50 7.94
C TYR A 263 -33.49 4.17 9.26
N ARG A 264 -34.46 5.00 9.69
CA ARG A 264 -35.20 4.81 10.95
C ARG A 264 -36.18 3.63 10.88
N ASP A 265 -36.92 3.52 9.78
CA ASP A 265 -38.08 2.64 9.69
C ASP A 265 -37.69 1.25 9.14
N ASN A 266 -36.61 1.15 8.34
CA ASN A 266 -36.28 -0.04 7.54
C ASN A 266 -34.83 -0.55 7.58
N PHE A 267 -33.83 0.20 8.09
CA PHE A 267 -32.42 -0.21 8.08
C PHE A 267 -31.77 -0.33 9.46
N ILE A 268 -31.38 0.80 10.07
CA ILE A 268 -30.46 0.88 11.22
C ILE A 268 -30.91 -0.01 12.39
N PHE A 269 -32.21 0.03 12.74
CA PHE A 269 -32.77 -0.75 13.85
C PHE A 269 -33.27 -2.15 13.45
N GLN A 270 -33.37 -2.45 12.15
CA GLN A 270 -33.70 -3.79 11.67
C GLN A 270 -32.48 -4.72 11.61
N ASN A 271 -31.26 -4.17 11.48
CA ASN A 271 -30.00 -4.93 11.46
C ASN A 271 -29.83 -5.81 12.71
N SER A 272 -29.36 -7.04 12.52
CA SER A 272 -29.17 -8.00 13.60
C SER A 272 -28.19 -7.51 14.66
N ASP A 273 -28.34 -8.03 15.87
CA ASP A 273 -27.50 -7.64 17.01
C ASP A 273 -26.19 -8.45 17.05
N ASP A 274 -26.09 -9.46 16.15
CA ASP A 274 -24.87 -10.19 15.77
C ASP A 274 -24.42 -9.88 14.32
N THR A 275 -24.79 -8.70 13.81
CA THR A 275 -24.31 -8.18 12.52
C THR A 275 -22.82 -7.84 12.63
N GLU A 276 -22.03 -8.31 11.66
CA GLU A 276 -20.59 -8.12 11.55
C GLU A 276 -20.21 -7.83 10.09
N LEU A 277 -19.28 -6.89 9.86
CA LEU A 277 -18.73 -6.55 8.56
C LEU A 277 -17.27 -7.05 8.50
N GLU A 278 -17.00 -8.13 7.77
CA GLU A 278 -15.62 -8.58 7.52
C GLU A 278 -15.15 -7.98 6.19
N LEU A 279 -14.34 -6.91 6.26
CA LEU A 279 -13.72 -6.29 5.10
C LEU A 279 -12.74 -7.26 4.42
N ILE A 280 -12.91 -7.46 3.11
CA ILE A 280 -12.06 -8.32 2.26
C ILE A 280 -11.13 -7.47 1.39
N SER A 281 -11.63 -6.38 0.81
CA SER A 281 -10.83 -5.41 0.07
C SER A 281 -11.42 -4.01 0.17
N ARG A 282 -10.57 -2.98 0.07
CA ARG A 282 -10.94 -1.56 0.00
C ARG A 282 -10.14 -0.90 -1.13
N THR A 283 -10.82 -0.14 -1.98
CA THR A 283 -10.20 0.63 -3.08
C THR A 283 -10.62 2.10 -2.98
N ILE A 284 -9.63 2.99 -2.84
CA ILE A 284 -9.83 4.44 -2.71
C ILE A 284 -9.68 5.11 -4.09
N GLY A 285 -10.63 5.97 -4.46
CA GLY A 285 -10.54 6.88 -5.60
C GLY A 285 -10.37 8.34 -5.17
N ILE A 286 -10.46 9.29 -6.12
CA ILE A 286 -10.36 10.74 -5.82
C ILE A 286 -11.63 11.33 -5.16
N ASP A 287 -12.72 10.56 -5.20
CA ASP A 287 -14.11 10.94 -4.92
C ASP A 287 -14.96 9.76 -4.39
N ARG A 288 -14.35 8.62 -4.01
CA ARG A 288 -15.06 7.40 -3.63
C ARG A 288 -14.23 6.40 -2.83
N VAL A 289 -14.92 5.56 -2.08
CA VAL A 289 -14.42 4.30 -1.50
C VAL A 289 -15.21 3.15 -2.13
N ILE A 290 -14.55 2.03 -2.41
CA ILE A 290 -15.18 0.78 -2.84
C ILE A 290 -14.75 -0.32 -1.88
N ASP A 291 -15.69 -0.80 -1.06
CA ASP A 291 -15.47 -1.88 -0.10
C ASP A 291 -16.08 -3.18 -0.61
N GLU A 292 -15.28 -4.25 -0.65
CA GLU A 292 -15.72 -5.64 -0.76
C GLU A 292 -15.69 -6.25 0.64
N PHE A 293 -16.82 -6.78 1.12
CA PHE A 293 -16.92 -7.33 2.48
C PHE A 293 -17.90 -8.51 2.58
N LEU A 294 -17.78 -9.29 3.64
CA LEU A 294 -18.76 -10.31 4.00
C LEU A 294 -19.71 -9.77 5.07
N TYR A 295 -20.97 -9.57 4.70
CA TYR A 295 -22.04 -9.22 5.63
C TYR A 295 -22.48 -10.49 6.39
N LYS A 296 -22.17 -10.57 7.69
CA LYS A 296 -22.55 -11.71 8.53
C LYS A 296 -23.63 -11.31 9.52
N PHE A 297 -24.63 -12.17 9.72
CA PHE A 297 -25.71 -11.94 10.68
C PHE A 297 -26.49 -13.23 10.95
N THR A 298 -27.26 -13.29 12.03
CA THR A 298 -28.32 -14.30 12.20
C THR A 298 -29.65 -13.70 11.81
N HIS A 299 -30.41 -14.36 10.93
CA HIS A 299 -31.73 -13.91 10.49
C HIS A 299 -32.81 -14.21 11.55
N ASN A 300 -32.73 -13.51 12.69
CA ASN A 300 -33.56 -13.68 13.89
C ASN A 300 -34.71 -12.66 14.00
N LYS A 301 -34.64 -11.53 13.28
CA LYS A 301 -35.71 -10.55 13.07
C LYS A 301 -35.93 -10.32 11.57
N VAL A 302 -37.00 -9.61 11.22
CA VAL A 302 -37.26 -9.20 9.82
C VAL A 302 -36.23 -8.13 9.44
N ILE A 303 -35.65 -8.27 8.24
CA ILE A 303 -34.66 -7.35 7.68
C ILE A 303 -35.14 -6.94 6.28
N ASP A 304 -36.12 -6.03 6.23
CA ASP A 304 -36.88 -5.67 5.02
C ASP A 304 -35.98 -5.16 3.88
N TRP A 305 -34.87 -4.49 4.19
CA TRP A 305 -33.95 -3.98 3.18
C TRP A 305 -33.18 -5.08 2.42
N LEU A 306 -32.92 -6.21 3.08
CA LEU A 306 -32.17 -7.35 2.55
C LEU A 306 -33.11 -8.45 2.03
N LEU A 307 -34.22 -8.65 2.74
CA LEU A 307 -35.18 -9.74 2.55
C LEU A 307 -36.64 -9.25 2.69
N PRO A 308 -37.14 -8.41 1.77
CA PRO A 308 -38.47 -7.82 1.85
C PRO A 308 -39.58 -8.86 2.11
N GLY A 309 -40.26 -8.75 3.25
CA GLY A 309 -41.38 -9.62 3.61
C GLY A 309 -41.04 -11.09 3.94
N VAL A 310 -39.76 -11.44 4.15
CA VAL A 310 -39.36 -12.78 4.61
C VAL A 310 -39.33 -12.81 6.15
N PRO A 311 -40.03 -13.74 6.82
CA PRO A 311 -39.98 -13.86 8.28
C PRO A 311 -38.67 -14.52 8.76
N PRO A 312 -38.29 -14.35 10.04
CA PRO A 312 -37.08 -14.92 10.62
C PRO A 312 -36.91 -16.42 10.35
N THR A 313 -35.70 -16.81 9.95
CA THR A 313 -35.34 -18.21 9.66
C THR A 313 -34.37 -18.81 10.68
N TYR A 314 -33.82 -17.98 11.59
CA TYR A 314 -32.87 -18.34 12.65
C TYR A 314 -31.60 -19.04 12.14
N LYS A 315 -31.20 -18.76 10.89
CA LYS A 315 -29.92 -19.20 10.33
C LYS A 315 -28.88 -18.08 10.42
N LYS A 316 -27.63 -18.45 10.73
CA LYS A 316 -26.47 -17.59 10.47
C LYS A 316 -26.24 -17.54 8.95
N MET A 317 -25.80 -16.37 8.50
CA MET A 317 -25.57 -15.99 7.12
C MET A 317 -24.17 -15.37 7.01
N GLU A 318 -23.49 -15.58 5.89
CA GLU A 318 -22.25 -14.88 5.50
C GLU A 318 -22.34 -14.59 4.00
N VAL A 319 -22.51 -13.33 3.60
CA VAL A 319 -22.88 -12.97 2.22
C VAL A 319 -21.87 -11.99 1.62
N PRO A 320 -21.31 -12.25 0.43
CA PRO A 320 -20.53 -11.28 -0.34
C PRO A 320 -21.31 -10.01 -0.67
N PHE A 321 -20.77 -8.88 -0.25
CA PHE A 321 -21.27 -7.53 -0.52
C PHE A 321 -20.18 -6.70 -1.19
N THR A 322 -20.60 -5.78 -2.05
CA THR A 322 -19.78 -4.69 -2.60
C THR A 322 -20.51 -3.38 -2.39
N ALA A 323 -19.90 -2.42 -1.69
CA ALA A 323 -20.39 -1.05 -1.55
C ALA A 323 -19.52 -0.11 -2.38
N VAL A 324 -20.13 0.64 -3.30
CA VAL A 324 -19.52 1.78 -3.99
C VAL A 324 -20.05 3.04 -3.33
N VAL A 325 -19.20 3.72 -2.57
CA VAL A 325 -19.52 4.88 -1.74
C VAL A 325 -18.90 6.12 -2.35
N ASN A 326 -19.72 7.04 -2.84
CA ASN A 326 -19.32 8.24 -3.55
C ASN A 326 -19.42 9.47 -2.63
N ILE A 327 -18.29 10.15 -2.47
CA ILE A 327 -18.06 11.25 -1.52
C ILE A 327 -17.83 12.54 -2.32
N ARG A 328 -18.37 13.65 -1.81
CA ARG A 328 -18.23 15.01 -2.33
C ARG A 328 -17.69 15.87 -1.20
N GLY A 329 -16.50 16.43 -1.38
CA GLY A 329 -15.77 17.09 -0.31
C GLY A 329 -15.58 16.15 0.89
N ASP A 330 -16.24 16.47 2.01
CA ASP A 330 -16.21 15.69 3.25
C ASP A 330 -17.50 14.91 3.56
N ARG A 331 -18.37 14.70 2.56
CA ARG A 331 -19.72 14.14 2.75
C ARG A 331 -20.10 13.08 1.74
N LEU A 332 -20.82 12.05 2.18
CA LEU A 332 -21.42 11.06 1.29
C LEU A 332 -22.56 11.71 0.49
N TYR A 333 -22.57 11.50 -0.83
CA TYR A 333 -23.69 11.90 -1.68
C TYR A 333 -24.40 10.73 -2.36
N HIS A 334 -23.72 9.60 -2.57
CA HIS A 334 -24.27 8.48 -3.31
C HIS A 334 -23.68 7.15 -2.85
N GLU A 335 -24.52 6.15 -2.63
CA GLU A 335 -24.12 4.78 -2.35
C GLU A 335 -24.84 3.77 -3.25
N HIS A 336 -24.08 2.81 -3.80
CA HIS A 336 -24.60 1.60 -4.44
C HIS A 336 -24.06 0.37 -3.73
N ILE A 337 -24.93 -0.35 -3.03
CA ILE A 337 -24.59 -1.59 -2.32
C ILE A 337 -25.21 -2.77 -3.06
N ALA A 338 -24.38 -3.75 -3.43
CA ALA A 338 -24.76 -4.92 -4.23
C ALA A 338 -24.32 -6.23 -3.56
N TRP A 339 -25.11 -7.29 -3.76
CA TRP A 339 -24.85 -8.65 -3.29
C TRP A 339 -25.64 -9.65 -4.15
N ASP A 340 -25.33 -10.96 -4.06
CA ASP A 340 -26.11 -11.99 -4.76
C ASP A 340 -27.32 -12.46 -3.94
N GLN A 341 -28.52 -12.02 -4.32
CA GLN A 341 -29.78 -12.46 -3.68
C GLN A 341 -30.03 -13.98 -3.84
N GLY A 342 -29.43 -14.62 -4.85
CA GLY A 342 -29.44 -16.08 -4.99
C GLY A 342 -28.74 -16.76 -3.81
N THR A 343 -27.51 -16.35 -3.53
CA THR A 343 -26.71 -16.79 -2.38
C THR A 343 -27.44 -16.59 -1.05
N VAL A 344 -28.10 -15.43 -0.86
CA VAL A 344 -28.93 -15.17 0.33
C VAL A 344 -30.04 -16.23 0.45
N LEU A 345 -30.86 -16.40 -0.60
CA LEU A 345 -31.97 -17.36 -0.60
C LEU A 345 -31.50 -18.83 -0.49
N ALA A 346 -30.32 -19.15 -0.99
CA ALA A 346 -29.72 -20.49 -0.89
C ALA A 346 -29.26 -20.82 0.53
N GLN A 347 -28.53 -19.93 1.21
CA GLN A 347 -28.13 -20.12 2.61
C GLN A 347 -29.36 -20.21 3.54
N LEU A 348 -30.35 -19.33 3.33
CA LEU A 348 -31.64 -19.40 4.01
C LEU A 348 -32.41 -20.71 3.74
N GLY A 349 -32.08 -21.45 2.68
CA GLY A 349 -32.77 -22.68 2.28
C GLY A 349 -34.14 -22.44 1.66
N LEU A 350 -34.36 -21.24 1.13
CA LEU A 350 -35.57 -20.83 0.42
C LEU A 350 -35.45 -21.06 -1.10
N MET A 351 -34.23 -21.16 -1.63
CA MET A 351 -33.95 -21.50 -3.02
C MET A 351 -33.82 -23.03 -3.22
N PRO A 352 -34.62 -23.66 -4.10
CA PRO A 352 -34.41 -25.04 -4.52
C PRO A 352 -33.13 -25.21 -5.34
N GLN A 353 -32.42 -26.34 -5.18
CA GLN A 353 -31.22 -26.65 -5.97
C GLN A 353 -31.49 -26.83 -7.48
N TYR A 354 -32.74 -27.17 -7.84
CA TYR A 354 -33.18 -27.38 -9.21
C TYR A 354 -34.46 -26.59 -9.48
N LEU A 355 -34.53 -25.95 -10.64
CA LEU A 355 -35.72 -25.25 -11.13
C LEU A 355 -36.19 -25.85 -12.46
N PRO A 356 -37.50 -25.80 -12.78
CA PRO A 356 -38.01 -26.28 -14.05
C PRO A 356 -37.36 -25.55 -15.23
N PHE A 357 -37.01 -26.30 -16.28
CA PHE A 357 -36.55 -25.76 -17.55
C PHE A 357 -37.75 -25.75 -18.53
N PRO A 358 -38.32 -24.58 -18.87
CA PRO A 358 -39.59 -24.51 -19.59
C PRO A 358 -39.45 -24.58 -21.12
N TYR A 359 -38.23 -24.53 -21.65
CA TYR A 359 -37.95 -24.47 -23.08
C TYR A 359 -37.67 -25.87 -23.66
N PRO A 360 -37.84 -26.08 -24.98
CA PRO A 360 -37.49 -27.35 -25.63
C PRO A 360 -36.03 -27.73 -25.42
N VAL A 361 -35.77 -29.02 -25.23
CA VAL A 361 -34.41 -29.58 -25.15
C VAL A 361 -34.15 -30.46 -26.37
N GLU A 362 -32.94 -30.42 -26.94
CA GLU A 362 -32.59 -31.31 -28.04
C GLU A 362 -32.65 -32.78 -27.61
N GLY A 363 -33.31 -33.63 -28.39
CA GLY A 363 -33.59 -35.02 -28.01
C GLY A 363 -34.64 -35.18 -26.89
N GLN A 364 -35.42 -34.14 -26.57
CA GLN A 364 -36.52 -34.22 -25.61
C GLN A 364 -37.53 -35.32 -25.97
N LYS A 365 -37.79 -36.22 -25.01
CA LYS A 365 -38.84 -37.24 -25.14
C LYS A 365 -40.22 -36.58 -25.03
N GLU A 366 -41.17 -37.07 -25.80
CA GLU A 366 -42.54 -36.58 -25.79
C GLU A 366 -43.17 -36.67 -24.38
N GLY A 367 -43.68 -35.55 -23.86
CA GLY A 367 -44.25 -35.45 -22.52
C GLY A 367 -43.24 -35.39 -21.36
N ALA A 368 -41.94 -35.57 -21.60
CA ALA A 368 -40.93 -35.46 -20.55
C ALA A 368 -40.67 -33.99 -20.17
N LYS A 369 -40.64 -33.73 -18.87
CA LYS A 369 -40.25 -32.45 -18.28
C LYS A 369 -38.77 -32.43 -17.93
N TYR A 370 -38.20 -31.24 -17.91
CA TYR A 370 -36.79 -31.04 -17.60
C TYR A 370 -36.62 -29.99 -16.50
N GLU A 371 -35.51 -30.10 -15.77
CA GLU A 371 -35.07 -29.18 -14.73
C GLU A 371 -33.57 -28.91 -14.87
N TYR A 372 -33.11 -27.73 -14.45
CA TYR A 372 -31.70 -27.36 -14.45
C TYR A 372 -31.23 -27.09 -13.02
N ARG A 373 -29.97 -27.41 -12.72
CA ARG A 373 -29.36 -27.03 -11.44
C ARG A 373 -29.15 -25.52 -11.42
N VAL A 374 -29.64 -24.84 -10.39
CA VAL A 374 -29.47 -23.39 -10.26
C VAL A 374 -27.98 -23.07 -10.09
N PRO A 375 -27.41 -22.08 -10.81
CA PRO A 375 -25.99 -21.72 -10.74
C PRO A 375 -25.70 -20.84 -9.50
N VAL A 376 -26.05 -21.35 -8.32
CA VAL A 376 -25.87 -20.71 -7.01
C VAL A 376 -25.40 -21.77 -6.03
N THR A 377 -24.36 -21.46 -5.26
CA THR A 377 -23.76 -22.37 -4.27
C THR A 377 -23.93 -21.91 -2.82
N GLY A 378 -24.38 -20.68 -2.57
CA GLY A 378 -24.64 -20.20 -1.20
C GLY A 378 -23.34 -19.88 -0.45
N ILE A 379 -23.11 -20.54 0.69
CA ILE A 379 -21.98 -20.24 1.58
C ILE A 379 -20.61 -20.36 0.91
N ASP A 380 -20.49 -21.26 -0.07
CA ASP A 380 -19.29 -21.46 -0.89
C ASP A 380 -18.79 -20.17 -1.55
N THR A 381 -19.66 -19.20 -1.83
CA THR A 381 -19.26 -17.90 -2.42
C THR A 381 -18.47 -17.05 -1.42
N ALA A 382 -18.93 -16.94 -0.18
CA ALA A 382 -18.22 -16.26 0.91
C ALA A 382 -16.90 -16.97 1.24
N LEU A 383 -16.91 -18.31 1.31
CA LEU A 383 -15.70 -19.10 1.54
C LEU A 383 -14.66 -18.88 0.44
N LYS A 384 -15.08 -18.88 -0.84
CA LYS A 384 -14.20 -18.65 -1.99
C LYS A 384 -13.65 -17.22 -2.09
N MET A 385 -14.39 -16.25 -1.56
CA MET A 385 -13.99 -14.84 -1.48
C MET A 385 -12.97 -14.63 -0.35
N ARG A 386 -13.19 -15.25 0.82
CA ARG A 386 -12.27 -15.21 1.97
C ARG A 386 -10.96 -15.96 1.72
N ASP A 387 -11.02 -17.14 1.10
CA ASP A 387 -9.85 -17.91 0.67
C ASP A 387 -10.01 -18.42 -0.76
N ARG A 388 -9.07 -18.02 -1.63
CA ARG A 388 -8.97 -18.45 -3.02
C ARG A 388 -8.91 -19.97 -3.22
N ASN A 389 -8.56 -20.75 -2.19
CA ASN A 389 -8.44 -22.21 -2.23
C ASN A 389 -9.65 -22.97 -1.65
N ALA A 390 -10.48 -22.35 -0.79
CA ALA A 390 -11.50 -23.04 0.00
C ALA A 390 -12.56 -23.81 -0.80
N VAL A 391 -12.84 -23.36 -2.04
CA VAL A 391 -13.77 -24.02 -2.96
C VAL A 391 -13.14 -24.14 -4.35
N ALA A 392 -13.32 -25.28 -5.00
CA ALA A 392 -12.80 -25.50 -6.35
C ALA A 392 -13.45 -24.55 -7.37
N SER A 393 -12.63 -23.87 -8.17
CA SER A 393 -13.12 -23.09 -9.31
C SER A 393 -13.73 -24.01 -10.38
N ASN A 394 -14.56 -23.46 -11.27
CA ASN A 394 -15.07 -24.10 -12.49
C ASN A 394 -16.07 -25.28 -12.33
N GLU A 395 -16.37 -25.76 -11.12
CA GLU A 395 -17.32 -26.88 -10.92
C GLU A 395 -18.72 -26.64 -11.52
N MET A 396 -19.19 -25.38 -11.53
CA MET A 396 -20.51 -25.03 -12.09
C MET A 396 -20.63 -25.31 -13.60
N PHE A 397 -19.53 -25.37 -14.36
CA PHE A 397 -19.57 -25.81 -15.76
C PHE A 397 -19.96 -27.29 -15.92
N GLY A 398 -19.86 -28.09 -14.84
CA GLY A 398 -20.40 -29.45 -14.78
C GLY A 398 -21.93 -29.51 -14.71
N TYR A 399 -22.62 -28.38 -14.46
CA TYR A 399 -24.07 -28.36 -14.33
C TYR A 399 -24.74 -28.55 -15.70
N LYS A 400 -25.84 -29.31 -15.74
CA LYS A 400 -26.58 -29.67 -16.96
C LYS A 400 -28.08 -29.69 -16.69
N VAL A 401 -28.87 -29.49 -17.74
CA VAL A 401 -30.31 -29.76 -17.73
C VAL A 401 -30.52 -31.28 -17.68
N ARG A 402 -31.50 -31.74 -16.89
CA ARG A 402 -31.87 -33.17 -16.75
C ARG A 402 -33.38 -33.38 -16.79
N GLU A 403 -33.80 -34.60 -17.08
CA GLU A 403 -35.22 -35.01 -17.03
C GLU A 403 -35.73 -35.01 -15.57
N GLU A 404 -36.94 -34.50 -15.32
CA GLU A 404 -37.54 -34.39 -13.98
C GLU A 404 -37.73 -35.80 -13.36
N PRO A 405 -37.14 -36.09 -12.17
CA PRO A 405 -37.22 -37.40 -11.56
C PRO A 405 -38.66 -37.73 -11.13
N HIS A 406 -39.30 -38.63 -11.87
CA HIS A 406 -40.71 -39.01 -11.68
C HIS A 406 -40.97 -39.59 -10.27
N SER A 407 -41.58 -38.78 -9.41
CA SER A 407 -41.75 -39.05 -7.98
C SER A 407 -42.82 -40.11 -7.66
N LYS A 408 -42.41 -41.39 -7.59
CA LYS A 408 -43.18 -42.46 -6.91
C LYS A 408 -42.93 -42.40 -5.40
N VAL A 409 -43.95 -42.00 -4.64
CA VAL A 409 -43.93 -41.97 -3.16
C VAL A 409 -44.53 -43.27 -2.61
N LYS A 410 -43.80 -43.92 -1.69
CA LYS A 410 -44.37 -44.87 -0.71
C LYS A 410 -44.29 -44.25 0.69
N ARG A 411 -45.18 -44.69 1.57
CA ARG A 411 -45.04 -44.58 3.04
C ARG A 411 -44.81 -45.98 3.60
N ASP A 412 -44.32 -46.01 4.82
CA ASP A 412 -43.99 -47.20 5.63
C ASP A 412 -42.78 -47.98 5.03
N ASP A 413 -41.87 -48.57 5.80
CA ASP A 413 -41.85 -48.87 7.25
C ASP A 413 -40.46 -48.55 7.89
N MET A 414 -40.37 -48.60 9.22
CA MET A 414 -39.21 -48.18 10.04
C MET A 414 -38.47 -49.38 10.68
N SER A 415 -37.65 -50.10 9.91
CA SER A 415 -36.70 -51.08 10.49
C SER A 415 -35.44 -51.31 9.63
N GLN A 416 -34.51 -52.12 10.15
CA GLN A 416 -33.06 -52.08 9.87
C GLN A 416 -32.57 -52.84 8.60
N VAL A 417 -31.28 -52.64 8.31
CA VAL A 417 -30.34 -53.50 7.53
C VAL A 417 -30.07 -53.14 6.04
N ARG A 418 -28.80 -53.38 5.66
CA ARG A 418 -28.06 -53.05 4.43
C ARG A 418 -28.61 -53.68 3.13
N GLY A 419 -28.41 -53.01 1.98
CA GLY A 419 -27.95 -53.70 0.74
C GLY A 419 -28.67 -53.47 -0.61
N VAL A 420 -28.05 -52.68 -1.50
CA VAL A 420 -27.96 -52.85 -2.97
C VAL A 420 -29.23 -53.14 -3.85
N LYS A 421 -29.69 -52.09 -4.55
CA LYS A 421 -30.23 -52.00 -5.94
C LYS A 421 -31.42 -52.89 -6.47
N LYS A 422 -32.44 -52.14 -6.96
CA LYS A 422 -33.28 -52.32 -8.20
C LYS A 422 -34.64 -53.09 -8.21
N SER A 423 -35.72 -52.28 -8.23
CA SER A 423 -36.71 -52.13 -9.34
C SER A 423 -38.09 -52.84 -9.35
N SER A 424 -39.04 -52.16 -10.03
CA SER A 424 -40.44 -52.51 -10.40
C SER A 424 -41.57 -52.27 -9.38
N ASN A 425 -42.72 -51.70 -9.83
CA ASN A 425 -43.86 -51.27 -8.99
C ASN A 425 -45.11 -50.78 -9.76
N PRO A 426 -46.31 -51.33 -9.46
CA PRO A 426 -47.65 -50.70 -9.56
C PRO A 426 -48.20 -50.28 -8.15
N GLU A 427 -49.28 -49.52 -7.90
CA GLU A 427 -50.19 -48.65 -8.69
C GLU A 427 -50.79 -47.54 -7.75
N PRO A 428 -51.61 -46.55 -8.21
CA PRO A 428 -51.65 -45.21 -7.59
C PRO A 428 -52.90 -44.79 -6.78
N GLY A 429 -52.75 -43.69 -6.04
CA GLY A 429 -53.81 -42.93 -5.34
C GLY A 429 -53.79 -41.41 -5.64
N LYS A 430 -54.98 -40.79 -5.72
CA LYS A 430 -55.29 -39.45 -6.28
C LYS A 430 -54.62 -38.23 -5.59
N ARG A 431 -54.18 -37.23 -6.38
CA ARG A 431 -53.79 -35.86 -5.92
C ARG A 431 -55.00 -34.89 -5.86
N ARG A 432 -54.90 -33.80 -5.08
CA ARG A 432 -55.89 -32.69 -5.02
C ARG A 432 -55.62 -31.62 -6.09
N THR A 433 -56.66 -30.85 -6.45
CA THR A 433 -56.58 -29.71 -7.40
C THR A 433 -56.28 -28.36 -6.70
N PRO A 434 -55.71 -27.36 -7.41
CA PRO A 434 -55.41 -26.04 -6.85
C PRO A 434 -56.65 -25.20 -6.52
N TYR A 435 -56.46 -24.16 -5.69
CA TYR A 435 -57.42 -23.08 -5.48
C TYR A 435 -57.18 -21.94 -6.48
N ALA A 436 -58.23 -21.17 -6.80
CA ALA A 436 -58.15 -20.00 -7.67
C ALA A 436 -58.02 -18.69 -6.88
N LEU A 437 -57.22 -17.76 -7.41
CA LEU A 437 -56.91 -16.46 -6.80
C LEU A 437 -58.13 -15.54 -6.63
N ARG A 438 -59.16 -15.66 -7.48
CA ARG A 438 -60.43 -14.91 -7.37
C ARG A 438 -61.62 -15.82 -7.68
N ALA A 439 -62.68 -15.70 -6.88
CA ALA A 439 -63.96 -16.37 -7.12
C ALA A 439 -64.89 -15.49 -7.98
N CYS A 440 -65.62 -16.10 -8.92
CA CYS A 440 -66.63 -15.40 -9.72
C CYS A 440 -67.76 -14.84 -8.83
N GLU A 441 -68.54 -13.88 -9.32
CA GLU A 441 -69.64 -13.24 -8.59
C GLU A 441 -70.64 -14.24 -7.96
N ALA A 442 -71.00 -15.30 -8.69
CA ALA A 442 -71.96 -16.33 -8.23
C ALA A 442 -71.31 -17.41 -7.32
N CYS A 443 -70.08 -17.81 -7.62
CA CYS A 443 -69.27 -18.66 -6.74
C CYS A 443 -69.02 -17.92 -5.39
N ARG A 444 -68.76 -16.60 -5.40
CA ARG A 444 -68.55 -15.72 -4.23
C ARG A 444 -69.82 -15.50 -3.41
N ARG A 445 -70.92 -14.99 -3.99
CA ARG A 445 -72.17 -14.72 -3.24
C ARG A 445 -72.73 -15.94 -2.50
N ARG A 446 -72.51 -17.15 -3.04
CA ARG A 446 -73.03 -18.41 -2.48
C ARG A 446 -72.00 -19.19 -1.65
N LYS A 447 -70.83 -18.60 -1.34
CA LYS A 447 -69.71 -19.24 -0.61
C LYS A 447 -69.29 -20.61 -1.22
N GLY A 448 -69.41 -20.76 -2.54
CA GLY A 448 -69.06 -21.97 -3.28
C GLY A 448 -67.60 -21.99 -3.71
N LYS A 449 -66.96 -23.17 -3.71
CA LYS A 449 -65.56 -23.30 -4.16
C LYS A 449 -65.42 -22.98 -5.65
N CYS A 450 -64.78 -21.86 -5.96
CA CYS A 450 -64.42 -21.48 -7.31
C CYS A 450 -63.10 -22.15 -7.73
N ASP A 451 -63.03 -22.65 -8.96
CA ASP A 451 -61.83 -23.15 -9.62
C ASP A 451 -61.28 -22.16 -10.67
N GLY A 452 -61.71 -20.88 -10.61
CA GLY A 452 -61.17 -19.76 -11.41
C GLY A 452 -61.57 -19.75 -12.88
N ARG A 453 -62.11 -20.86 -13.39
CA ARG A 453 -62.61 -20.98 -14.76
C ARG A 453 -63.87 -20.11 -14.96
N GLN A 454 -64.21 -19.87 -16.22
CA GLN A 454 -65.43 -19.18 -16.63
C GLN A 454 -66.17 -20.04 -17.68
N PRO A 455 -67.32 -20.67 -17.33
CA PRO A 455 -67.91 -20.74 -15.99
C PRO A 455 -67.08 -21.56 -14.98
N CYS A 456 -67.06 -21.17 -13.69
CA CYS A 456 -66.47 -21.99 -12.62
C CYS A 456 -67.19 -23.35 -12.56
N ARG A 457 -66.49 -24.48 -12.39
CA ARG A 457 -67.09 -25.83 -12.36
C ARG A 457 -68.28 -25.92 -11.38
N HIS A 458 -68.21 -25.18 -10.27
CA HIS A 458 -69.28 -25.08 -9.28
C HIS A 458 -70.53 -24.31 -9.77
N CYS A 459 -70.38 -23.32 -10.65
CA CYS A 459 -71.53 -22.68 -11.32
C CYS A 459 -72.02 -23.49 -12.53
N ALA A 460 -71.10 -24.07 -13.33
CA ALA A 460 -71.45 -24.91 -14.48
C ALA A 460 -72.32 -26.11 -14.08
N SER A 461 -71.88 -26.87 -13.05
CA SER A 461 -72.63 -28.01 -12.49
C SER A 461 -73.98 -27.64 -11.86
N ARG A 462 -74.23 -26.36 -11.59
CA ARG A 462 -75.48 -25.84 -11.02
C ARG A 462 -76.28 -24.95 -11.99
N ARG A 463 -75.86 -24.90 -13.27
CA ARG A 463 -76.42 -24.02 -14.33
C ARG A 463 -76.61 -22.56 -13.86
N GLN A 464 -75.61 -22.02 -13.16
CA GLN A 464 -75.63 -20.64 -12.64
C GLN A 464 -74.81 -19.72 -13.52
N ASN A 465 -75.32 -18.50 -13.78
CA ASN A 465 -74.58 -17.50 -14.52
C ASN A 465 -73.29 -17.13 -13.78
N CYS A 466 -72.16 -17.09 -14.49
CA CYS A 466 -70.82 -17.04 -13.92
C CYS A 466 -70.04 -15.85 -14.48
N SER A 467 -70.36 -14.66 -13.97
CA SER A 467 -69.66 -13.43 -14.32
C SER A 467 -68.43 -13.17 -13.44
N TYR A 468 -67.42 -12.58 -14.07
CA TYR A 468 -66.39 -11.77 -13.43
C TYR A 468 -66.49 -10.39 -14.11
N THR A 469 -66.96 -9.37 -13.39
CA THR A 469 -67.21 -8.03 -13.97
C THR A 469 -66.04 -7.08 -13.71
N GLY A 470 -65.63 -6.35 -14.77
CA GLY A 470 -64.55 -5.35 -14.77
C GLY A 470 -63.55 -5.63 -15.91
N SER A 471 -63.70 -4.94 -17.04
CA SER A 471 -62.90 -5.10 -18.28
C SER A 471 -63.01 -3.85 -19.17
N LEU A 472 -62.31 -3.89 -20.33
CA LEU A 472 -62.29 -2.93 -21.45
C LEU A 472 -61.29 -1.77 -21.27
N GLU A 473 -60.45 -1.41 -22.24
CA GLU A 473 -60.25 -1.86 -23.66
C GLU A 473 -58.78 -1.58 -24.05
N ALA A 474 -58.13 -2.03 -25.14
CA ALA A 474 -58.43 -2.80 -26.37
C ALA A 474 -57.07 -3.34 -26.93
N SER A 475 -56.92 -4.28 -27.87
CA SER A 475 -57.78 -5.32 -28.48
C SER A 475 -56.90 -6.30 -29.31
N ASP A 476 -57.16 -7.61 -29.19
CA ASP A 476 -57.28 -8.68 -30.22
C ASP A 476 -56.38 -8.72 -31.50
N ASP A 477 -56.10 -9.86 -32.14
CA ASP A 477 -56.82 -11.16 -32.17
C ASP A 477 -55.88 -12.38 -32.41
N TRP A 478 -56.43 -13.60 -32.36
CA TRP A 478 -55.75 -14.90 -32.52
C TRP A 478 -55.77 -15.46 -33.96
N GLN A 479 -54.68 -16.16 -34.35
CA GLN A 479 -54.74 -17.59 -34.76
C GLN A 479 -53.37 -18.21 -35.05
N ALA A 480 -53.31 -19.55 -35.09
CA ALA A 480 -52.11 -20.33 -35.42
C ALA A 480 -52.46 -21.61 -36.21
N THR A 481 -51.67 -21.93 -37.25
CA THR A 481 -51.78 -23.19 -38.01
C THR A 481 -50.42 -23.62 -38.60
N ALA A 482 -50.31 -24.88 -39.03
CA ALA A 482 -49.05 -25.61 -39.24
C ALA A 482 -48.47 -25.52 -40.69
N PRO A 483 -47.20 -25.93 -40.93
CA PRO A 483 -46.50 -25.72 -42.21
C PRO A 483 -46.47 -26.93 -43.15
N THR A 484 -46.40 -26.70 -44.47
CA THR A 484 -46.09 -27.74 -45.48
C THR A 484 -45.44 -27.18 -46.77
N THR A 485 -44.76 -28.08 -47.50
CA THR A 485 -44.39 -28.02 -48.95
C THR A 485 -43.38 -26.98 -49.47
N LEU A 486 -42.10 -27.41 -49.50
CA LEU A 486 -41.33 -27.71 -50.72
C LEU A 486 -41.35 -26.73 -51.92
N VAL A 487 -40.19 -26.13 -52.21
CA VAL A 487 -39.51 -26.23 -53.53
C VAL A 487 -38.00 -26.36 -53.29
N SER A 488 -37.30 -27.13 -54.13
CA SER A 488 -35.85 -27.42 -54.02
C SER A 488 -35.03 -26.73 -55.11
N SER A 489 -33.78 -26.38 -54.82
CA SER A 489 -32.68 -26.50 -55.79
C SER A 489 -31.32 -26.60 -55.08
N SER A 490 -30.41 -27.40 -55.64
CA SER A 490 -29.12 -27.75 -55.06
C SER A 490 -28.03 -27.73 -56.12
N THR A 491 -26.87 -27.11 -55.82
CA THR A 491 -25.53 -27.35 -56.40
C THR A 491 -24.56 -26.26 -55.90
N ALA A 492 -23.26 -26.48 -55.68
CA ALA A 492 -22.48 -27.72 -55.57
C ALA A 492 -21.25 -27.50 -54.66
N ALA A 493 -20.62 -28.57 -54.21
CA ALA A 493 -19.28 -28.56 -53.58
C ALA A 493 -18.18 -28.67 -54.68
N PRO A 494 -16.85 -28.54 -54.38
CA PRO A 494 -16.14 -29.47 -53.50
C PRO A 494 -15.03 -28.89 -52.58
N ASP A 495 -14.61 -29.77 -51.68
CA ASP A 495 -13.38 -29.88 -50.88
C ASP A 495 -12.14 -29.00 -51.18
N GLN A 496 -11.49 -28.53 -50.10
CA GLN A 496 -10.09 -28.93 -49.80
C GLN A 496 -9.61 -28.58 -48.37
N TYR A 497 -8.97 -29.56 -47.72
CA TYR A 497 -8.05 -29.45 -46.57
C TYR A 497 -6.69 -30.02 -47.03
N PRO A 498 -5.55 -29.75 -46.34
CA PRO A 498 -5.19 -28.61 -45.48
C PRO A 498 -3.93 -27.89 -46.07
N PRO A 499 -3.20 -27.06 -45.31
CA PRO A 499 -2.15 -27.65 -44.46
C PRO A 499 -2.07 -27.04 -43.05
N SER A 500 -1.54 -27.84 -42.13
CA SER A 500 -1.13 -27.41 -40.79
C SER A 500 0.08 -26.46 -40.83
N ASN A 501 0.07 -25.40 -40.02
CA ASN A 501 1.30 -24.75 -39.56
C ASN A 501 1.11 -24.21 -38.14
N HIS A 502 2.01 -24.59 -37.22
CA HIS A 502 2.03 -24.05 -35.85
C HIS A 502 2.86 -22.76 -35.81
N SER A 503 2.38 -21.72 -35.13
CA SER A 503 3.19 -20.51 -34.88
C SER A 503 2.86 -19.80 -33.56
N GLY A 504 3.31 -20.39 -32.44
CA GLY A 504 3.91 -19.71 -31.28
C GLY A 504 3.08 -18.75 -30.40
N PRO A 505 3.09 -18.91 -29.06
CA PRO A 505 2.56 -17.91 -28.13
C PRO A 505 3.54 -16.72 -28.04
N ARG A 506 3.32 -15.65 -28.81
CA ARG A 506 4.24 -14.49 -28.84
C ARG A 506 3.62 -13.10 -28.66
N GLN A 507 2.29 -12.94 -28.72
CA GLN A 507 1.64 -11.63 -28.56
C GLN A 507 1.13 -11.36 -27.12
N THR A 508 0.78 -12.39 -26.35
CA THR A 508 0.27 -12.24 -24.97
C THR A 508 1.33 -11.69 -24.02
N ASP A 509 2.53 -12.26 -24.07
CA ASP A 509 3.65 -11.91 -23.17
C ASP A 509 4.12 -10.47 -23.39
N GLN A 510 3.93 -9.94 -24.60
CA GLN A 510 4.43 -8.63 -25.01
C GLN A 510 3.63 -7.49 -24.37
N ASN A 511 2.30 -7.59 -24.28
CA ASN A 511 1.47 -6.60 -23.60
C ASN A 511 1.68 -6.65 -22.07
N ALA A 512 1.69 -7.86 -21.51
CA ALA A 512 1.79 -8.06 -20.07
C ALA A 512 3.14 -7.59 -19.45
N ILE A 513 4.15 -7.39 -20.29
CA ILE A 513 5.43 -6.73 -19.96
C ILE A 513 5.29 -5.19 -19.99
N VAL A 514 4.54 -4.62 -20.94
CA VAL A 514 4.32 -3.16 -21.04
C VAL A 514 3.51 -2.66 -19.85
N ASP A 515 2.50 -3.41 -19.42
CA ASP A 515 1.69 -3.09 -18.24
C ASP A 515 2.53 -3.13 -16.95
N MET A 516 3.37 -4.17 -16.79
CA MET A 516 4.32 -4.31 -15.68
C MET A 516 5.29 -3.12 -15.58
N LEU A 517 5.86 -2.67 -16.69
CA LEU A 517 6.76 -1.51 -16.71
C LEU A 517 6.03 -0.21 -16.39
N SER A 518 4.77 -0.09 -16.81
CA SER A 518 3.93 1.08 -16.52
C SER A 518 3.61 1.16 -15.02
N ASN A 519 3.33 0.02 -14.38
CA ASN A 519 3.16 -0.08 -12.93
C ASN A 519 4.46 0.24 -12.18
N LEU A 520 5.59 -0.36 -12.59
CA LEU A 520 6.89 -0.15 -11.95
C LEU A 520 7.35 1.32 -12.07
N GLN A 521 7.09 1.99 -13.21
CA GLN A 521 7.32 3.43 -13.35
C GLN A 521 6.44 4.27 -12.41
N ALA A 522 5.16 3.89 -12.22
CA ALA A 522 4.26 4.59 -11.30
C ALA A 522 4.70 4.40 -9.83
N GLN A 523 5.11 3.18 -9.46
CA GLN A 523 5.63 2.85 -8.13
C GLN A 523 6.97 3.52 -7.84
N LEU A 524 7.91 3.56 -8.79
CA LEU A 524 9.15 4.34 -8.65
C LEU A 524 8.88 5.85 -8.54
N ASN A 525 7.92 6.39 -9.29
CA ASN A 525 7.52 7.79 -9.16
C ASN A 525 6.86 8.07 -7.80
N SER A 526 6.09 7.11 -7.25
CA SER A 526 5.51 7.20 -5.92
C SER A 526 6.58 7.15 -4.82
N LEU A 527 7.60 6.30 -4.98
CA LEU A 527 8.72 6.20 -4.05
C LEU A 527 9.59 7.47 -4.07
N ALA A 528 9.91 7.99 -5.26
CA ALA A 528 10.58 9.29 -5.42
C ALA A 528 9.73 10.44 -4.84
N ALA A 529 8.41 10.40 -5.00
CA ALA A 529 7.50 11.36 -4.38
C ALA A 529 7.47 11.25 -2.84
N GLN A 530 7.57 10.05 -2.26
CA GLN A 530 7.68 9.85 -0.81
C GLN A 530 9.03 10.34 -0.24
N VAL A 531 10.13 10.07 -0.96
CA VAL A 531 11.46 10.62 -0.62
C VAL A 531 11.43 12.16 -0.67
N ASN A 532 10.83 12.74 -1.70
CA ASN A 532 10.72 14.20 -1.86
C ASN A 532 9.69 14.84 -0.92
N SER A 533 8.60 14.15 -0.52
CA SER A 533 7.64 14.69 0.45
C SER A 533 8.22 14.78 1.85
N ASN A 534 9.04 13.79 2.25
CA ASN A 534 9.80 13.87 3.50
C ASN A 534 10.80 15.04 3.48
N TYR A 535 11.33 15.41 2.31
CA TYR A 535 12.24 16.54 2.12
C TYR A 535 11.55 17.92 2.20
N HIS A 536 10.21 17.98 2.11
CA HIS A 536 9.44 19.23 2.09
C HIS A 536 8.56 19.46 3.33
N GLN A 537 8.44 18.49 4.25
CA GLN A 537 7.67 18.69 5.49
C GLN A 537 8.42 19.46 6.59
N GLU A 538 9.75 19.58 6.53
CA GLU A 538 10.51 20.23 7.60
C GLU A 538 10.53 21.76 7.53
N THR A 539 10.24 22.38 6.38
CA THR A 539 10.52 23.82 6.16
C THR A 539 9.40 24.81 6.53
N ASN A 540 8.22 24.37 6.97
CA ASN A 540 7.10 25.27 7.31
C ASN A 540 6.26 24.81 8.52
N LEU A 541 6.83 24.91 9.72
CA LEU A 541 6.08 24.88 11.00
C LEU A 541 6.60 25.97 11.96
N PRO A 542 5.75 26.58 12.81
CA PRO A 542 6.18 27.58 13.78
C PRO A 542 7.12 27.03 14.86
N SER A 543 7.99 27.88 15.41
CA SER A 543 8.96 27.51 16.46
C SER A 543 8.29 26.89 17.70
N PRO A 544 8.84 25.80 18.28
CA PRO A 544 8.20 25.07 19.40
C PRO A 544 7.95 25.86 20.69
N VAL A 545 8.54 27.05 20.84
CA VAL A 545 8.47 27.85 22.07
C VAL A 545 7.04 28.33 22.37
N THR A 546 6.28 28.75 21.35
CA THR A 546 4.97 29.42 21.53
C THR A 546 3.84 28.48 21.96
N ILE A 547 3.97 27.17 21.69
CA ILE A 547 2.91 26.18 21.97
C ILE A 547 2.95 25.73 23.45
N ILE A 548 4.13 25.70 24.08
CA ILE A 548 4.30 25.21 25.45
C ILE A 548 3.70 26.17 26.49
N GLU A 549 3.82 27.49 26.29
CA GLU A 549 3.23 28.50 27.19
C GLU A 549 1.69 28.39 27.26
N SER A 550 1.05 28.07 26.13
CA SER A 550 -0.41 27.90 26.05
C SER A 550 -0.89 26.64 26.79
N ALA A 551 -0.13 25.56 26.78
CA ALA A 551 -0.48 24.31 27.46
C ALA A 551 -0.29 24.40 28.99
N THR A 552 0.78 25.05 29.44
CA THR A 552 1.12 25.16 30.87
C THR A 552 0.11 26.03 31.66
N ALA A 553 -0.58 26.95 30.98
CA ALA A 553 -1.64 27.77 31.56
C ALA A 553 -2.93 27.00 31.88
N ALA A 554 -3.18 25.84 31.24
CA ALA A 554 -4.41 25.07 31.41
C ALA A 554 -4.37 24.08 32.58
N ILE A 555 -3.20 23.51 32.87
CA ILE A 555 -3.05 22.46 33.91
C ILE A 555 -3.11 23.06 35.32
N ASN A 556 -2.63 24.30 35.52
CA ASN A 556 -2.62 25.02 36.81
C ASN A 556 -4.00 25.55 37.27
N ARG A 557 -5.10 24.86 36.93
CA ARG A 557 -6.48 25.26 37.31
C ARG A 557 -7.36 24.16 37.91
N ILE A 558 -6.88 22.93 38.03
CA ILE A 558 -7.62 21.84 38.71
C ILE A 558 -6.69 21.09 39.67
N ASP A 559 -6.39 21.73 40.80
CA ASP A 559 -6.25 21.07 42.11
C ASP A 559 -6.19 22.13 43.22
N ALA A 560 -7.36 22.72 43.52
CA ALA A 560 -7.47 23.84 44.46
C ALA A 560 -8.74 23.79 45.32
N GLU A 561 -9.24 22.61 45.72
CA GLU A 561 -10.38 22.53 46.64
C GLU A 561 -10.48 21.23 47.49
N THR A 562 -9.50 20.96 48.39
CA THR A 562 -9.75 20.28 49.70
C THR A 562 -8.56 20.32 50.70
N SER A 563 -8.35 21.49 51.31
CA SER A 563 -8.00 21.73 52.73
C SER A 563 -7.18 20.72 53.58
N ASN A 564 -6.03 21.22 54.10
CA ASN A 564 -5.45 21.04 55.46
C ASN A 564 -4.95 19.68 55.98
N CYS A 565 -3.63 19.62 56.29
CA CYS A 565 -3.15 19.87 57.66
C CYS A 565 -1.64 20.27 57.71
N ASN A 566 -1.18 20.76 58.86
CA ASN A 566 0.16 21.35 59.09
C ASN A 566 1.29 20.27 59.15
N SER A 567 2.61 20.56 59.18
CA SER A 567 3.38 21.73 59.62
C SER A 567 4.85 21.70 59.15
N ASN A 568 5.55 22.85 59.11
CA ASN A 568 6.96 23.12 59.52
C ASN A 568 8.10 22.12 59.13
N ASP A 569 9.28 22.49 58.59
CA ASP A 569 10.03 23.76 58.47
C ASP A 569 11.03 23.76 57.27
N ASP A 570 11.37 24.97 56.78
CA ASP A 570 12.65 25.48 56.19
C ASP A 570 13.51 24.80 55.09
N ALA A 571 14.26 25.67 54.39
CA ALA A 571 15.52 25.47 53.64
C ALA A 571 15.52 24.92 52.18
N VAL A 572 15.20 25.83 51.24
CA VAL A 572 15.96 26.19 50.01
C VAL A 572 17.14 25.27 49.61
N ASP A 573 17.09 24.65 48.42
CA ASP A 573 17.79 25.15 47.21
C ASP A 573 17.24 24.51 45.91
N SER A 574 17.66 25.01 44.73
CA SER A 574 17.17 24.62 43.40
C SER A 574 18.12 23.70 42.64
N PRO A 575 17.59 22.90 41.69
CA PRO A 575 18.29 22.73 40.41
C PRO A 575 17.36 22.78 39.18
N GLN A 576 17.79 23.47 38.12
CA GLN A 576 17.20 23.36 36.78
C GLN A 576 17.86 22.20 36.01
N SER A 577 17.05 21.30 35.45
CA SER A 577 17.46 20.47 34.30
C SER A 577 16.23 19.92 33.58
N SER A 578 15.93 20.45 32.40
CA SER A 578 14.81 20.04 31.55
C SER A 578 15.24 18.95 30.57
N ARG A 579 14.69 17.74 30.72
CA ARG A 579 14.90 16.65 29.76
C ARG A 579 14.07 16.86 28.49
N THR A 580 14.72 16.75 27.34
CA THR A 580 14.08 16.58 26.02
C THR A 580 13.37 15.24 25.91
N VAL A 581 12.35 15.18 25.03
CA VAL A 581 11.61 13.96 24.71
C VAL A 581 11.92 13.56 23.27
N THR A 582 12.42 12.34 23.07
CA THR A 582 12.75 11.80 21.75
C THR A 582 11.57 11.06 21.11
N SER A 583 11.58 11.01 19.77
CA SER A 583 10.64 10.26 18.94
C SER A 583 10.80 8.73 19.11
N GLN A 584 9.77 7.99 18.67
CA GLN A 584 9.77 6.52 18.72
C GLN A 584 9.76 5.93 17.31
N ASN A 585 10.83 5.22 16.95
CA ASN A 585 10.87 4.41 15.74
C ASN A 585 9.89 3.21 15.85
N PHE A 586 9.12 2.99 14.78
CA PHE A 586 8.27 1.81 14.62
C PHE A 586 9.11 0.60 14.14
N TYR A 587 8.83 -0.58 14.69
CA TYR A 587 9.46 -1.85 14.31
C TYR A 587 8.38 -2.91 14.11
N GLY A 588 8.19 -3.38 12.87
CA GLY A 588 7.16 -4.39 12.57
C GLY A 588 7.49 -5.79 13.11
N PRO A 589 6.51 -6.67 13.35
CA PRO A 589 6.71 -7.99 13.98
C PRO A 589 7.74 -8.93 13.32
N THR A 590 7.99 -8.78 12.02
CA THR A 590 9.00 -9.56 11.27
C THR A 590 10.44 -9.10 11.53
N CYS A 591 10.62 -7.84 11.93
CA CYS A 591 11.92 -7.20 12.13
C CYS A 591 12.72 -7.93 13.23
N PRO A 592 14.06 -8.12 13.07
CA PRO A 592 14.91 -8.63 14.15
C PRO A 592 14.79 -7.83 15.45
N ASP A 593 14.74 -6.49 15.36
CA ASP A 593 14.68 -5.60 16.52
C ASP A 593 13.38 -5.81 17.34
N TYR A 594 12.24 -6.13 16.72
CA TYR A 594 11.00 -6.41 17.44
C TYR A 594 11.15 -7.62 18.37
N ALA A 595 11.64 -8.75 17.86
CA ALA A 595 11.83 -9.96 18.65
C ALA A 595 12.90 -9.80 19.75
N LEU A 596 13.99 -9.08 19.43
CA LEU A 596 15.02 -8.72 20.40
C LEU A 596 14.46 -7.83 21.52
N ASN A 597 13.67 -6.81 21.19
CA ASN A 597 13.00 -5.92 22.14
C ASN A 597 12.06 -6.69 23.08
N VAL A 598 11.19 -7.55 22.53
CA VAL A 598 10.23 -8.35 23.33
C VAL A 598 10.97 -9.34 24.25
N GLY A 599 11.97 -10.06 23.76
CA GLY A 599 12.78 -10.95 24.59
C GLY A 599 13.54 -10.22 25.69
N GLN A 600 14.16 -9.08 25.36
CA GLN A 600 14.87 -8.22 26.31
C GLN A 600 13.93 -7.62 27.38
N LEU A 601 12.69 -7.27 27.02
CA LEU A 601 11.66 -6.82 27.95
C LEU A 601 11.22 -7.96 28.90
N LYS A 602 10.87 -9.14 28.37
CA LYS A 602 10.51 -10.32 29.18
C LYS A 602 11.66 -10.74 30.12
N LEU A 603 12.92 -10.60 29.72
CA LEU A 603 14.07 -10.89 30.59
C LEU A 603 14.23 -9.93 31.78
N ARG A 604 13.63 -8.73 31.77
CA ARG A 604 13.87 -7.66 32.78
C ARG A 604 12.92 -7.66 33.99
N HIS A 605 11.77 -8.35 33.93
CA HIS A 605 10.81 -8.62 35.03
C HIS A 605 10.87 -7.68 36.27
N SER A 606 10.20 -6.54 36.19
CA SER A 606 9.81 -5.72 37.35
C SER A 606 8.34 -5.34 37.22
N LEU A 607 7.53 -5.69 38.22
CA LEU A 607 6.08 -5.47 38.20
C LEU A 607 5.73 -4.06 38.67
N HIS A 608 5.39 -3.16 37.74
CA HIS A 608 4.37 -2.14 38.01
C HIS A 608 3.64 -1.67 36.75
N GLN A 609 2.35 -1.44 36.89
CA GLN A 609 1.45 -1.00 35.81
C GLN A 609 1.61 0.52 35.58
N ARG A 610 2.67 0.89 34.86
CA ARG A 610 2.90 2.24 34.32
C ARG A 610 3.08 2.15 32.81
N GLN A 611 2.73 3.21 32.09
CA GLN A 611 3.18 3.40 30.71
C GLN A 611 4.70 3.61 30.73
N VAL A 612 5.45 2.52 30.57
CA VAL A 612 6.89 2.55 30.34
C VAL A 612 7.08 2.61 28.82
N GLN A 613 7.81 3.61 28.35
CA GLN A 613 8.19 3.71 26.93
C GLN A 613 8.80 2.38 26.47
N LEU A 614 8.48 1.92 25.25
CA LEU A 614 9.37 0.95 24.61
C LEU A 614 10.78 1.54 24.64
N ALA A 615 11.78 0.70 24.93
CA ALA A 615 13.16 1.14 25.08
C ALA A 615 13.70 1.62 23.72
N SER A 616 13.43 2.89 23.42
CA SER A 616 13.88 3.60 22.24
C SER A 616 15.38 3.82 22.39
N ILE A 617 16.17 2.89 21.87
CA ILE A 617 17.61 3.09 21.65
C ILE A 617 17.75 3.87 20.33
N HIS A 618 17.22 5.10 20.34
CA HIS A 618 17.88 6.18 19.63
C HIS A 618 19.20 6.48 20.32
N GLU A 619 20.03 7.25 19.65
CA GLU A 619 21.31 7.70 20.13
C GLU A 619 21.18 8.28 21.56
N ASP A 620 21.93 7.72 22.51
CA ASP A 620 22.66 8.60 23.42
C ASP A 620 23.52 9.47 22.49
N GLY A 621 23.04 10.68 22.21
CA GLY A 621 23.78 11.69 21.47
C GLY A 621 24.94 12.16 22.34
N ASP A 622 26.00 11.36 22.38
CA ASP A 622 27.29 11.73 22.94
C ASP A 622 27.80 12.92 22.10
N PRO A 623 27.93 14.14 22.67
CA PRO A 623 28.27 15.33 21.87
C PRO A 623 29.66 15.27 21.24
N ASP A 624 30.48 14.27 21.63
CA ASP A 624 31.90 14.18 21.37
C ASP A 624 32.29 13.06 20.35
N GLU A 625 31.36 12.28 19.77
CA GLU A 625 31.65 11.38 18.61
C GLU A 625 31.54 12.12 17.24
N GLU A 626 32.32 13.20 17.06
CA GLU A 626 32.86 13.50 15.72
C GLU A 626 34.00 12.51 15.40
N ASP A 627 34.20 12.17 14.11
CA ASP A 627 35.13 11.11 13.71
C ASP A 627 36.61 11.43 14.11
N PRO A 628 37.28 10.60 14.93
CA PRO A 628 38.63 10.88 15.45
C PRO A 628 39.76 10.99 14.42
N GLU A 629 39.50 10.73 13.13
CA GLU A 629 40.53 10.64 12.08
C GLU A 629 40.81 11.96 11.33
N THR A 630 40.25 13.10 11.79
CA THR A 630 40.50 14.44 11.18
C THR A 630 41.54 15.31 11.90
N GLN A 631 42.62 14.72 12.43
CA GLN A 631 43.78 15.50 12.91
C GLN A 631 45.06 15.29 12.08
N ASN A 632 45.31 16.28 11.21
CA ASN A 632 46.61 16.68 10.62
C ASN A 632 47.37 15.70 9.72
N GLY A 633 47.20 15.91 8.40
CA GLY A 633 48.18 15.55 7.37
C GLY A 633 48.24 16.63 6.29
N GLN A 634 49.07 17.68 6.47
CA GLN A 634 49.13 18.82 5.53
C GLN A 634 49.70 18.43 4.16
N PHE A 635 48.86 18.49 3.11
CA PHE A 635 49.31 18.70 1.74
C PHE A 635 48.61 19.92 1.14
N SER A 636 49.39 20.97 0.87
CA SER A 636 48.88 22.28 0.45
C SER A 636 48.70 22.35 -1.07
N ILE A 637 47.45 22.27 -1.52
CA ILE A 637 47.02 22.82 -2.81
C ILE A 637 46.02 23.94 -2.50
N SER A 638 46.26 25.14 -3.02
CA SER A 638 45.45 26.33 -2.68
C SER A 638 44.00 26.15 -3.11
N PRO A 639 43.01 26.45 -2.24
CA PRO A 639 41.60 26.36 -2.60
C PRO A 639 41.20 27.52 -3.51
N HIS A 640 41.30 27.30 -4.83
CA HIS A 640 40.30 27.88 -5.72
C HIS A 640 38.95 27.23 -5.40
N THR A 641 37.88 28.02 -5.40
CA THR A 641 36.52 27.56 -5.10
C THR A 641 36.08 26.49 -6.10
N ILE A 642 36.09 25.22 -5.68
CA ILE A 642 35.56 24.10 -6.46
C ILE A 642 34.03 24.16 -6.35
N ASP A 643 33.36 24.28 -7.50
CA ASP A 643 31.92 24.40 -7.57
C ASP A 643 31.24 23.04 -7.31
N LYS A 644 30.21 23.03 -6.46
CA LYS A 644 29.55 21.78 -6.00
C LYS A 644 28.56 21.28 -7.05
N GLY A 645 29.12 20.74 -8.14
CA GLY A 645 28.37 20.13 -9.24
C GLY A 645 29.21 19.68 -10.43
N ASP A 646 30.53 19.92 -10.44
CA ASP A 646 31.41 19.60 -11.58
C ASP A 646 31.50 18.07 -11.82
N PRO A 647 31.14 17.57 -13.04
CA PRO A 647 31.37 16.19 -13.45
C PRO A 647 32.81 15.68 -13.28
N ALA A 648 33.80 16.57 -13.18
CA ALA A 648 35.19 16.25 -12.84
C ALA A 648 35.31 15.40 -11.56
N MET A 649 34.47 15.65 -10.56
CA MET A 649 34.51 14.97 -9.25
C MET A 649 34.22 13.46 -9.37
N LEU A 650 33.49 13.03 -10.41
CA LEU A 650 33.23 11.61 -10.66
C LEU A 650 34.45 10.85 -11.23
N LEU A 651 35.56 11.54 -11.52
CA LEU A 651 36.84 10.95 -11.92
C LEU A 651 37.85 10.86 -10.78
N THR A 652 37.51 11.30 -9.57
CA THR A 652 38.39 11.30 -8.38
C THR A 652 38.97 9.91 -8.09
N PHE A 653 38.24 8.83 -8.38
CA PHE A 653 38.73 7.45 -8.27
C PHE A 653 40.07 7.23 -8.96
N ARG A 654 40.35 7.89 -10.10
CA ARG A 654 41.61 7.76 -10.85
C ARG A 654 42.85 8.25 -10.09
N SER A 655 42.66 9.11 -9.08
CA SER A 655 43.75 9.70 -8.28
C SER A 655 43.98 9.01 -6.94
N VAL A 656 43.02 8.21 -6.47
CA VAL A 656 43.05 7.54 -5.17
C VAL A 656 43.18 6.01 -5.30
N ILE A 657 42.74 5.44 -6.42
CA ILE A 657 42.70 4.00 -6.72
C ILE A 657 43.50 3.76 -8.00
N SER A 658 44.24 2.65 -8.09
CA SER A 658 44.97 2.27 -9.31
C SER A 658 44.11 1.47 -10.30
N LEU A 659 44.45 1.44 -11.60
CA LEU A 659 43.67 0.69 -12.60
C LEU A 659 43.52 -0.81 -12.24
N GLN A 660 44.60 -1.44 -11.77
CA GLN A 660 44.59 -2.86 -11.42
C GLN A 660 43.68 -3.16 -10.21
N GLU A 661 43.67 -2.23 -9.25
CA GLU A 661 42.89 -2.26 -8.01
C GLU A 661 41.41 -1.96 -8.29
N ALA A 662 41.10 -0.99 -9.14
CA ALA A 662 39.74 -0.71 -9.61
C ALA A 662 39.13 -1.92 -10.35
N ILE A 663 39.92 -2.62 -11.18
CA ILE A 663 39.48 -3.87 -11.82
C ILE A 663 39.24 -4.97 -10.78
N GLN A 664 40.12 -5.11 -9.78
CA GLN A 664 39.93 -6.07 -8.68
C GLN A 664 38.66 -5.76 -7.88
N LEU A 665 38.40 -4.49 -7.56
CA LEU A 665 37.20 -4.03 -6.86
C LEU A 665 35.92 -4.30 -7.68
N LEU A 666 35.93 -4.11 -9.00
CA LEU A 666 34.78 -4.50 -9.85
C LEU A 666 34.48 -6.01 -9.80
N TYR A 667 35.50 -6.87 -9.71
CA TYR A 667 35.27 -8.31 -9.50
C TYR A 667 34.83 -8.65 -8.07
N VAL A 668 35.23 -7.87 -7.04
CA VAL A 668 34.65 -7.99 -5.69
C VAL A 668 33.17 -7.57 -5.68
N TYR A 669 32.79 -6.50 -6.38
CA TYR A 669 31.38 -6.14 -6.56
C TYR A 669 30.60 -7.28 -7.26
N GLN A 670 31.19 -7.93 -8.27
CA GLN A 670 30.57 -9.08 -8.93
C GLN A 670 30.36 -10.26 -7.94
N GLU A 671 31.32 -10.55 -7.06
CA GLU A 671 31.21 -11.59 -6.03
C GLU A 671 30.20 -11.27 -4.93
N VAL A 672 30.09 -9.99 -4.53
CA VAL A 672 29.21 -9.53 -3.44
C VAL A 672 27.77 -9.34 -3.92
N VAL A 673 27.58 -8.61 -5.03
CA VAL A 673 26.28 -8.17 -5.53
C VAL A 673 25.94 -8.83 -6.87
N GLY A 674 26.86 -8.82 -7.84
CA GLY A 674 26.58 -9.27 -9.21
C GLY A 674 26.19 -10.76 -9.33
N GLU A 675 26.68 -11.63 -8.46
CA GLU A 675 26.29 -13.04 -8.34
C GLU A 675 24.88 -13.24 -7.77
N LEU A 676 24.23 -12.21 -7.23
CA LEU A 676 22.86 -12.28 -6.72
C LEU A 676 21.92 -11.45 -7.62
N HIS A 677 22.36 -10.24 -7.94
CA HIS A 677 21.65 -9.21 -8.68
C HIS A 677 22.52 -8.71 -9.85
N PRO A 678 22.62 -9.48 -10.96
CA PRO A 678 23.36 -9.07 -12.16
C PRO A 678 22.62 -7.97 -12.92
N VAL A 679 22.73 -6.73 -12.41
CA VAL A 679 22.17 -5.50 -12.98
C VAL A 679 23.23 -4.60 -13.63
N VAL A 680 24.51 -4.98 -13.54
CA VAL A 680 25.65 -4.31 -14.18
C VAL A 680 26.42 -5.32 -15.03
N ASP A 681 26.74 -4.96 -16.28
CA ASP A 681 27.65 -5.70 -17.14
C ASP A 681 29.10 -5.37 -16.73
N ILE A 682 29.68 -6.22 -15.88
CA ILE A 682 31.00 -5.99 -15.30
C ILE A 682 32.13 -6.13 -16.31
N ASP A 683 32.04 -7.00 -17.32
CA ASP A 683 33.06 -7.09 -18.37
C ASP A 683 33.09 -5.81 -19.23
N ARG A 684 31.91 -5.28 -19.58
CA ARG A 684 31.79 -3.97 -20.26
C ARG A 684 32.27 -2.80 -19.38
N LEU A 685 31.97 -2.83 -18.08
CA LEU A 685 32.43 -1.79 -17.15
C LEU A 685 33.95 -1.84 -16.93
N VAL A 686 34.55 -3.04 -16.85
CA VAL A 686 36.00 -3.25 -16.83
C VAL A 686 36.66 -2.76 -18.14
N MET A 687 36.02 -2.95 -19.29
CA MET A 687 36.51 -2.38 -20.56
C MET A 687 36.49 -0.84 -20.56
N GLN A 688 35.40 -0.21 -20.11
CA GLN A 688 35.32 1.26 -20.02
C GLN A 688 36.29 1.83 -18.98
N THR A 689 36.46 1.15 -17.84
CA THR A 689 37.45 1.50 -16.83
C THR A 689 38.85 1.59 -17.42
N LYS A 690 39.24 0.62 -18.27
CA LYS A 690 40.55 0.64 -18.95
C LYS A 690 40.70 1.83 -19.90
N SER A 691 39.63 2.26 -20.58
CA SER A 691 39.67 3.49 -21.40
C SER A 691 39.85 4.73 -20.53
N TRP A 692 39.07 4.86 -19.45
CA TRP A 692 39.16 6.00 -18.54
C TRP A 692 40.55 6.17 -17.90
N TYR A 693 41.25 5.09 -17.55
CA TYR A 693 42.63 5.18 -17.06
C TYR A 693 43.69 5.36 -18.17
N ALA A 694 43.36 5.07 -19.43
CA ALA A 694 44.26 5.33 -20.57
C ALA A 694 44.28 6.82 -20.94
N ASP A 695 43.12 7.49 -20.89
CA ASP A 695 42.96 8.92 -21.18
C ASP A 695 43.44 9.84 -20.02
N ALA A 696 44.58 9.51 -19.40
CA ALA A 696 45.13 10.17 -18.22
C ALA A 696 45.71 11.58 -18.47
N GLY A 697 45.73 12.04 -19.73
CA GLY A 697 46.17 13.38 -20.13
C GLY A 697 45.11 14.18 -20.92
N ALA A 698 43.89 13.64 -21.05
CA ALA A 698 42.77 14.34 -21.68
C ALA A 698 41.96 15.09 -20.60
N GLY A 699 41.41 16.25 -20.95
CA GLY A 699 40.57 17.01 -20.03
C GLY A 699 39.27 16.29 -19.70
N VAL A 700 38.63 16.67 -18.58
CA VAL A 700 37.27 16.21 -18.22
C VAL A 700 36.31 16.43 -19.40
N TRP A 701 36.43 17.59 -20.05
CA TRP A 701 35.68 17.96 -21.25
C TRP A 701 35.97 17.06 -22.46
N ASP A 702 37.19 16.57 -22.65
CA ASP A 702 37.52 15.69 -23.78
C ASP A 702 36.87 14.30 -23.61
N VAL A 703 36.95 13.73 -22.40
CA VAL A 703 36.34 12.44 -22.07
C VAL A 703 34.80 12.51 -22.18
N VAL A 704 34.21 13.63 -21.74
CA VAL A 704 32.75 13.86 -21.76
C VAL A 704 32.25 14.33 -23.14
N ALA A 705 33.10 14.88 -24.02
CA ALA A 705 32.74 15.25 -25.40
C ALA A 705 32.96 14.12 -26.42
N ALA A 706 33.92 13.22 -26.18
CA ALA A 706 34.13 12.02 -27.01
C ALA A 706 33.01 10.98 -26.85
N SER A 707 32.24 11.06 -25.75
CA SER A 707 31.10 10.20 -25.43
C SER A 707 29.80 11.01 -25.47
N THR A 708 28.65 10.38 -25.73
CA THR A 708 27.33 11.03 -25.61
C THR A 708 27.05 11.36 -24.13
N GLY A 709 27.33 12.61 -23.75
CA GLY A 709 27.64 13.01 -22.35
C GLY A 709 26.67 12.59 -21.24
N ALA A 710 25.38 12.38 -21.54
CA ALA A 710 24.42 11.86 -20.56
C ALA A 710 24.70 10.40 -20.17
N GLU A 711 24.96 9.51 -21.14
CA GLU A 711 25.21 8.08 -20.88
C GLU A 711 26.57 7.87 -20.18
N ALA A 712 27.57 8.69 -20.52
CA ALA A 712 28.88 8.65 -19.87
C ALA A 712 28.83 9.06 -18.40
N TYR A 713 28.05 10.10 -18.07
CA TYR A 713 27.86 10.55 -16.69
C TYR A 713 27.17 9.49 -15.81
N GLU A 714 26.12 8.85 -16.33
CA GLU A 714 25.42 7.79 -15.59
C GLU A 714 26.28 6.53 -15.41
N LEU A 715 27.10 6.17 -16.42
CA LEU A 715 28.04 5.05 -16.29
C LEU A 715 29.16 5.35 -15.27
N LEU A 716 29.59 6.61 -15.13
CA LEU A 716 30.53 7.04 -14.09
C LEU A 716 29.92 6.99 -12.68
N LEU A 717 28.64 7.32 -12.51
CA LEU A 717 27.94 7.13 -11.23
C LEU A 717 27.86 5.64 -10.84
N VAL A 718 27.49 4.77 -11.79
CA VAL A 718 27.48 3.31 -11.58
C VAL A 718 28.88 2.79 -11.22
N MET A 719 29.92 3.27 -11.89
CA MET A 719 31.32 2.91 -11.59
C MET A 719 31.69 3.21 -10.13
N ASN A 720 31.47 4.45 -9.68
CA ASN A 720 31.85 4.87 -8.34
C ASN A 720 31.03 4.15 -7.25
N LEU A 721 29.74 3.87 -7.50
CA LEU A 721 28.91 3.03 -6.63
C LEU A 721 29.44 1.59 -6.52
N CYS A 722 29.81 0.95 -7.63
CA CYS A 722 30.40 -0.39 -7.61
C CYS A 722 31.72 -0.43 -6.82
N LEU A 723 32.59 0.58 -7.00
CA LEU A 723 33.85 0.69 -6.25
C LEU A 723 33.62 0.89 -4.75
N ALA A 724 32.69 1.76 -4.34
CA ALA A 724 32.38 2.01 -2.95
C ALA A 724 31.86 0.76 -2.23
N ILE A 725 30.92 0.03 -2.84
CA ILE A 725 30.41 -1.26 -2.33
C ILE A 725 31.55 -2.27 -2.19
N ALA A 726 32.44 -2.36 -3.18
CA ALA A 726 33.57 -3.29 -3.16
C ALA A 726 34.62 -2.97 -2.09
N LEU A 727 34.95 -1.69 -1.88
CA LEU A 727 35.85 -1.24 -0.81
C LEU A 727 35.26 -1.57 0.57
N ARG A 728 33.98 -1.23 0.76
CA ARG A 728 33.23 -1.48 2.00
C ARG A 728 33.13 -2.97 2.34
N ALA A 729 33.11 -3.84 1.34
CA ALA A 729 33.20 -5.29 1.50
C ALA A 729 34.65 -5.77 1.81
N ASP A 730 35.63 -5.46 0.94
CA ASP A 730 37.00 -5.95 1.06
C ASP A 730 38.07 -4.87 1.33
N ALA A 731 38.07 -4.37 2.56
CA ALA A 731 39.11 -3.51 3.14
C ALA A 731 40.53 -4.14 3.25
N LYS A 732 40.87 -5.18 2.47
CA LYS A 732 42.27 -5.51 2.14
C LYS A 732 42.83 -4.64 1.01
N VAL A 733 41.96 -3.97 0.25
CA VAL A 733 42.32 -3.33 -1.02
C VAL A 733 42.58 -1.83 -0.89
N GLY A 734 41.80 -1.12 -0.05
CA GLY A 734 41.96 0.32 0.19
C GLY A 734 41.91 0.71 1.67
N SER A 735 42.32 1.94 1.98
CA SER A 735 42.21 2.53 3.32
C SER A 735 40.77 2.97 3.63
N VAL A 736 40.41 3.14 4.90
CA VAL A 736 39.11 3.70 5.30
C VAL A 736 38.91 5.09 4.68
N ASN A 737 39.97 5.91 4.67
CA ASN A 737 40.01 7.22 4.05
C ASN A 737 39.68 7.17 2.53
N THR A 738 39.99 6.06 1.85
CA THR A 738 39.66 5.86 0.42
C THR A 738 38.17 5.66 0.20
N GLU A 739 37.47 4.96 1.10
CA GLU A 739 36.00 4.79 1.03
C GLU A 739 35.30 6.15 1.22
N GLY A 740 35.71 6.94 2.21
CA GLY A 740 35.17 8.28 2.47
C GLY A 740 35.40 9.25 1.31
N LEU A 741 36.67 9.45 0.90
CA LEU A 741 37.01 10.35 -0.21
C LEU A 741 36.33 9.98 -1.53
N LEU A 742 36.12 8.68 -1.79
CA LEU A 742 35.39 8.23 -2.97
C LEU A 742 33.89 8.52 -2.85
N ARG A 743 33.24 8.15 -1.73
CA ARG A 743 31.81 8.40 -1.49
C ARG A 743 31.49 9.88 -1.64
N ASP A 744 32.27 10.72 -0.97
CA ASP A 744 32.03 12.16 -0.90
C ASP A 744 32.20 12.85 -2.27
N SER A 745 32.90 12.21 -3.22
CA SER A 745 33.03 12.70 -4.60
C SER A 745 31.82 12.37 -5.51
N PHE A 746 30.85 11.57 -5.05
CA PHE A 746 29.63 11.25 -5.82
C PHE A 746 28.31 11.32 -5.02
N GLN A 747 28.33 11.38 -3.69
CA GLN A 747 27.14 11.26 -2.84
C GLN A 747 26.04 12.28 -3.20
N ASP A 748 26.40 13.56 -3.36
CA ASP A 748 25.46 14.63 -3.72
C ASP A 748 24.82 14.36 -5.11
N ALA A 749 25.57 13.82 -6.07
CA ALA A 749 25.08 13.49 -7.40
C ALA A 749 24.15 12.26 -7.40
N VAL A 750 24.40 11.27 -6.55
CA VAL A 750 23.50 10.12 -6.34
C VAL A 750 22.22 10.56 -5.61
N ASN A 751 22.33 11.38 -4.58
CA ASN A 751 21.18 11.94 -3.86
C ASN A 751 20.29 12.76 -4.81
N ALA A 752 20.88 13.62 -5.64
CA ALA A 752 20.16 14.38 -6.67
C ALA A 752 19.50 13.47 -7.72
N LYS A 753 20.14 12.35 -8.11
CA LYS A 753 19.56 11.35 -9.03
C LYS A 753 18.42 10.53 -8.41
N LEU A 754 18.41 10.34 -7.09
CA LEU A 754 17.31 9.70 -6.36
C LEU A 754 16.09 10.63 -6.18
N ALA A 755 16.34 11.92 -5.91
CA ALA A 755 15.30 12.94 -5.82
C ALA A 755 14.72 13.32 -7.19
N ALA A 756 15.47 13.10 -8.28
CA ALA A 756 15.03 13.40 -9.64
C ALA A 756 13.84 12.51 -10.07
N PRO A 757 12.79 13.08 -10.71
CA PRO A 757 11.69 12.30 -11.24
C PRO A 757 12.18 11.35 -12.34
N ALA A 758 11.85 10.06 -12.24
CA ALA A 758 12.43 9.03 -13.09
C ALA A 758 12.04 9.20 -14.58
N ASN A 759 13.05 9.39 -15.43
CA ASN A 759 12.93 9.75 -16.85
C ASN A 759 12.34 8.64 -17.75
N SER A 760 11.02 8.44 -17.66
CA SER A 760 10.18 7.81 -18.69
C SER A 760 10.66 6.46 -19.23
N ILE A 761 10.18 5.39 -18.61
CA ILE A 761 10.38 3.97 -18.97
C ILE A 761 10.06 3.59 -20.43
N LYS A 762 9.50 4.50 -21.25
CA LYS A 762 9.35 4.38 -22.71
C LYS A 762 10.65 3.90 -23.40
N HIS A 763 11.83 4.25 -22.90
CA HIS A 763 13.10 3.70 -23.40
C HIS A 763 13.23 2.19 -23.14
N ALA A 764 12.92 1.72 -21.93
CA ALA A 764 12.81 0.29 -21.63
C ALA A 764 11.73 -0.38 -22.50
N THR A 765 10.56 0.25 -22.68
CA THR A 765 9.51 -0.24 -23.58
C THR A 765 10.04 -0.46 -25.01
N ILE A 766 10.84 0.47 -25.54
CA ILE A 766 11.49 0.35 -26.86
C ILE A 766 12.56 -0.77 -26.89
N ILE A 767 13.23 -1.03 -25.76
CA ILE A 767 14.24 -2.09 -25.60
C ILE A 767 13.59 -3.49 -25.57
N PHE A 768 12.52 -3.70 -24.78
CA PHE A 768 11.77 -4.97 -24.73
C PHE A 768 11.17 -5.39 -26.09
N LEU A 769 10.85 -4.41 -26.94
CA LEU A 769 10.27 -4.63 -28.28
C LEU A 769 11.28 -5.06 -29.36
N LYS A 770 12.60 -5.05 -29.09
CA LYS A 770 13.64 -5.29 -30.12
C LYS A 770 14.31 -6.66 -30.13
N SER A 771 14.63 -7.29 -28.99
CA SER A 771 15.33 -8.59 -28.98
C SER A 771 15.03 -9.49 -27.78
N GLU A 772 15.34 -10.78 -27.90
CA GLU A 772 15.16 -11.77 -26.82
C GLU A 772 16.20 -11.64 -25.70
N ALA A 773 17.41 -11.17 -26.03
CA ALA A 773 18.44 -10.84 -25.04
C ALA A 773 17.97 -9.71 -24.12
N GLN A 774 17.49 -8.60 -24.69
CA GLN A 774 16.99 -7.44 -23.96
C GLN A 774 15.77 -7.76 -23.07
N ARG A 775 14.89 -8.68 -23.49
CA ARG A 775 13.82 -9.18 -22.60
C ARG A 775 14.36 -10.00 -21.43
N THR A 776 15.43 -10.79 -21.64
CA THR A 776 16.06 -11.59 -20.57
C THR A 776 16.74 -10.67 -19.54
N GLU A 777 17.49 -9.68 -20.03
CA GLU A 777 18.17 -8.63 -19.25
C GLU A 777 17.18 -7.86 -18.38
N ALA A 778 16.13 -7.30 -18.98
CA ALA A 778 15.19 -6.47 -18.22
C ALA A 778 14.25 -7.29 -17.31
N CYS A 779 13.90 -8.54 -17.63
CA CYS A 779 13.29 -9.46 -16.65
C CYS A 779 14.21 -9.72 -15.45
N THR A 780 15.53 -9.77 -15.64
CA THR A 780 16.53 -9.97 -14.58
C THR A 780 16.63 -8.72 -13.67
N LEU A 781 16.55 -7.52 -14.25
CA LEU A 781 16.48 -6.26 -13.52
C LEU A 781 15.19 -6.13 -12.70
N VAL A 782 14.01 -6.37 -13.29
CA VAL A 782 12.73 -6.29 -12.55
C VAL A 782 12.67 -7.35 -11.44
N SER A 783 13.14 -8.58 -11.70
CA SER A 783 13.25 -9.61 -10.67
C SER A 783 14.12 -9.16 -9.49
N SER A 784 15.23 -8.47 -9.78
CA SER A 784 16.12 -7.93 -8.75
C SER A 784 15.42 -6.86 -7.90
N ILE A 785 14.71 -5.91 -8.51
CA ILE A 785 13.96 -4.86 -7.81
C ILE A 785 12.93 -5.47 -6.84
N VAL A 786 12.09 -6.39 -7.31
CA VAL A 786 11.04 -7.02 -6.48
C VAL A 786 11.63 -7.86 -5.33
N ILE A 787 12.77 -8.51 -5.58
CA ILE A 787 13.49 -9.29 -4.55
C ILE A 787 14.16 -8.37 -3.51
N LEU A 788 14.63 -7.18 -3.90
CA LEU A 788 15.23 -6.21 -2.98
C LEU A 788 14.18 -5.49 -2.13
N ASP A 789 13.07 -5.03 -2.71
CA ASP A 789 11.94 -4.42 -1.98
C ASP A 789 11.41 -5.35 -0.89
N ARG A 790 11.09 -6.61 -1.24
CA ARG A 790 10.60 -7.59 -0.26
C ARG A 790 11.62 -7.94 0.82
N GLN A 791 12.93 -7.85 0.55
CA GLN A 791 13.95 -8.01 1.60
C GLN A 791 14.01 -6.79 2.53
N TRP A 792 13.94 -5.58 1.99
CA TRP A 792 13.93 -4.34 2.77
C TRP A 792 12.68 -4.22 3.65
N SER A 793 11.49 -4.42 3.07
CA SER A 793 10.21 -4.42 3.78
C SER A 793 10.19 -5.48 4.89
N TYR A 794 10.73 -6.68 4.63
CA TYR A 794 10.84 -7.73 5.65
C TYR A 794 11.77 -7.31 6.81
N ALA A 795 12.95 -6.75 6.49
CA ALA A 795 13.97 -6.41 7.47
C ALA A 795 13.58 -5.21 8.35
N THR A 796 12.91 -4.20 7.77
CA THR A 796 12.37 -3.04 8.49
C THR A 796 11.05 -3.34 9.20
N GLY A 797 10.25 -4.27 8.67
CA GLY A 797 8.87 -4.50 9.08
C GLY A 797 7.88 -3.47 8.52
N LEU A 798 8.23 -2.81 7.42
CA LEU A 798 7.38 -1.86 6.67
C LEU A 798 6.59 -2.57 5.56
N PRO A 799 5.55 -1.94 4.99
CA PRO A 799 4.81 -2.49 3.85
C PRO A 799 5.71 -2.72 2.62
N ILE A 800 5.28 -3.64 1.74
CA ILE A 800 5.90 -3.82 0.41
C ILE A 800 5.41 -2.73 -0.55
N HIS A 801 6.29 -2.17 -1.37
CA HIS A 801 5.89 -1.26 -2.45
C HIS A 801 5.41 -2.03 -3.69
N PHE A 802 5.94 -3.25 -3.90
CA PHE A 802 5.71 -4.08 -5.08
C PHE A 802 4.85 -5.32 -4.76
N HIS A 803 3.53 -5.19 -4.94
CA HIS A 803 2.56 -6.27 -4.76
C HIS A 803 2.69 -7.39 -5.82
N GLU A 804 2.27 -8.63 -5.47
CA GLU A 804 2.35 -9.82 -6.34
C GLU A 804 1.65 -9.59 -7.70
N ALA A 805 0.48 -8.94 -7.69
CA ALA A 805 -0.31 -8.64 -8.88
C ALA A 805 0.40 -7.73 -9.90
N SER A 806 1.30 -6.84 -9.44
CA SER A 806 2.08 -5.96 -10.32
C SER A 806 3.07 -6.73 -11.21
N PHE A 807 3.41 -7.98 -10.84
CA PHE A 807 4.47 -8.78 -11.48
C PHE A 807 4.05 -10.18 -11.93
N SER A 808 2.74 -10.49 -11.91
CA SER A 808 2.20 -11.82 -12.24
C SER A 808 2.48 -12.31 -13.68
N SER A 809 3.02 -11.45 -14.55
CA SER A 809 3.43 -11.75 -15.92
C SER A 809 4.92 -12.13 -16.08
N ILE A 810 5.76 -12.06 -15.04
CA ILE A 810 7.12 -12.64 -15.11
C ILE A 810 7.02 -14.16 -15.15
N SER A 811 7.27 -14.73 -16.32
CA SER A 811 7.50 -16.16 -16.42
C SER A 811 8.85 -16.52 -15.81
N THR A 812 8.83 -17.34 -14.76
CA THR A 812 10.04 -17.87 -14.09
C THR A 812 10.88 -18.80 -14.99
N SER A 813 10.43 -19.07 -16.23
CA SER A 813 11.25 -19.70 -17.27
C SER A 813 12.20 -18.72 -17.98
N SER A 814 11.89 -17.42 -18.01
CA SER A 814 12.69 -16.38 -18.66
C SER A 814 13.89 -15.92 -17.82
N VAL A 815 13.80 -16.06 -16.49
CA VAL A 815 14.88 -15.71 -15.55
C VAL A 815 15.87 -16.87 -15.47
N LYS A 816 17.07 -16.66 -16.04
CA LYS A 816 18.13 -17.67 -16.12
C LYS A 816 18.96 -17.79 -14.83
N HIS A 817 18.99 -16.74 -14.01
CA HIS A 817 19.87 -16.69 -12.84
C HIS A 817 19.34 -17.54 -11.67
N PRO A 818 20.11 -18.51 -11.11
CA PRO A 818 19.61 -19.45 -10.09
C PRO A 818 19.03 -18.77 -8.85
N TYR A 819 19.74 -17.79 -8.28
CA TYR A 819 19.30 -17.07 -7.08
C TYR A 819 17.97 -16.34 -7.30
N LEU A 820 17.85 -15.56 -8.38
CA LEU A 820 16.62 -14.81 -8.67
C LEU A 820 15.45 -15.75 -8.92
N LYS A 821 15.66 -16.85 -9.67
CA LYS A 821 14.64 -17.85 -9.93
C LYS A 821 14.16 -18.56 -8.66
N ALA A 822 15.09 -18.89 -7.75
CA ALA A 822 14.75 -19.42 -6.43
C ALA A 822 13.95 -18.42 -5.59
N MET A 823 14.43 -17.17 -5.48
CA MET A 823 13.79 -16.12 -4.70
C MET A 823 12.41 -15.70 -5.25
N LEU A 824 12.20 -15.65 -6.57
CA LEU A 824 10.87 -15.47 -7.15
C LEU A 824 9.91 -16.59 -6.75
N SER A 825 10.38 -17.83 -6.62
CA SER A 825 9.54 -18.93 -6.12
C SER A 825 9.39 -18.96 -4.59
N PHE A 826 10.24 -18.24 -3.85
CA PHE A 826 10.07 -18.01 -2.40
C PHE A 826 9.02 -16.94 -2.13
N ILE A 827 8.99 -15.89 -2.96
CA ILE A 827 8.04 -14.78 -2.91
C ILE A 827 6.58 -15.27 -2.93
N LEU A 828 6.27 -16.28 -3.74
CA LEU A 828 4.93 -16.89 -3.83
C LEU A 828 4.47 -17.63 -2.55
N ILE A 829 5.37 -17.86 -1.59
CA ILE A 829 5.05 -18.46 -0.28
C ILE A 829 5.39 -17.53 0.91
N SER A 830 6.13 -16.43 0.71
CA SER A 830 6.58 -15.55 1.80
C SER A 830 5.45 -14.89 2.56
N ASP A 831 4.36 -14.59 1.86
CA ASP A 831 3.27 -13.75 2.37
C ASP A 831 2.34 -14.55 3.30
N CYS A 832 2.45 -15.89 3.28
CA CYS A 832 1.82 -16.78 4.25
C CYS A 832 2.51 -16.74 5.62
N PHE A 833 3.75 -16.22 5.72
CA PHE A 833 4.57 -16.33 6.94
C PHE A 833 4.46 -15.11 7.88
N SER A 834 4.08 -13.94 7.36
CA SER A 834 3.99 -12.69 8.12
C SER A 834 2.79 -12.64 9.07
N GLU A 835 1.63 -13.13 8.62
CA GLU A 835 0.38 -13.01 9.39
C GLU A 835 0.37 -13.81 10.71
N PRO A 836 0.85 -15.08 10.78
CA PRO A 836 0.98 -15.79 12.06
C PRO A 836 1.93 -15.10 13.06
N ILE A 837 2.98 -14.44 12.55
CA ILE A 837 3.93 -13.65 13.35
C ILE A 837 3.26 -12.36 13.84
N SER A 838 2.46 -11.70 12.99
CA SER A 838 1.68 -10.50 13.29
C SER A 838 0.64 -10.74 14.40
N ARG A 839 -0.16 -11.81 14.29
CA ARG A 839 -1.17 -12.19 15.31
C ARG A 839 -0.55 -12.52 16.66
N ALA A 840 0.49 -13.36 16.68
CA ALA A 840 1.18 -13.70 17.91
C ALA A 840 1.88 -12.48 18.56
N ALA A 841 2.34 -11.51 17.75
CA ALA A 841 2.88 -10.24 18.23
C ALA A 841 1.80 -9.30 18.82
N LYS A 842 0.55 -9.37 18.36
CA LYS A 842 -0.61 -8.69 18.96
C LYS A 842 -1.11 -9.34 20.27
N GLY A 843 -0.52 -10.48 20.66
CA GLY A 843 -0.89 -11.24 21.86
C GLY A 843 -1.92 -12.35 21.63
N GLU A 844 -2.38 -12.53 20.38
CA GLU A 844 -3.30 -13.62 20.03
C GLU A 844 -2.64 -15.00 20.26
N GLY A 845 -3.41 -15.97 20.78
CA GLY A 845 -2.88 -17.30 21.11
C GLY A 845 -2.63 -18.15 19.85
N TYR A 846 -1.36 -18.49 19.59
CA TYR A 846 -0.98 -19.32 18.44
C TYR A 846 -0.87 -20.80 18.81
N ASN A 847 -1.91 -21.58 18.45
CA ASN A 847 -2.01 -23.02 18.70
C ASN A 847 -2.13 -23.86 17.40
N ASP A 848 -1.86 -23.28 16.22
CA ASP A 848 -2.01 -23.99 14.94
C ASP A 848 -0.74 -24.78 14.56
N GLU A 849 -0.53 -25.88 15.27
CA GLU A 849 0.56 -26.84 15.05
C GLU A 849 0.51 -27.42 13.62
N SER A 850 -0.68 -27.55 13.01
CA SER A 850 -0.87 -28.07 11.64
C SER A 850 -0.45 -27.07 10.55
N SER A 851 -0.79 -25.79 10.66
CA SER A 851 -0.28 -24.77 9.74
C SER A 851 1.23 -24.59 9.90
N PHE A 852 1.75 -24.62 11.14
CA PHE A 852 3.19 -24.60 11.38
C PHE A 852 3.92 -25.76 10.67
N GLU A 853 3.41 -26.99 10.76
CA GLU A 853 3.96 -28.14 10.02
C GLU A 853 3.86 -27.96 8.50
N LEU A 854 2.72 -27.49 7.98
CA LEU A 854 2.51 -27.28 6.54
C LEU A 854 3.46 -26.21 5.96
N MET A 855 3.60 -25.08 6.65
CA MET A 855 4.52 -24.00 6.26
C MET A 855 5.97 -24.47 6.33
N THR A 856 6.32 -25.23 7.38
CA THR A 856 7.64 -25.87 7.54
C THR A 856 7.91 -26.88 6.41
N PHE A 857 6.91 -27.63 5.96
CA PHE A 857 7.03 -28.51 4.80
C PHE A 857 7.21 -27.73 3.49
N GLN A 858 6.44 -26.66 3.27
CA GLN A 858 6.54 -25.83 2.06
C GLN A 858 7.92 -25.19 1.91
N ILE A 859 8.50 -24.63 2.99
CA ILE A 859 9.86 -24.07 2.97
C ILE A 859 10.91 -25.16 2.68
N GLU A 860 10.72 -26.38 3.18
CA GLU A 860 11.62 -27.51 2.89
C GLU A 860 11.57 -27.93 1.41
N GLN A 861 10.37 -28.02 0.83
CA GLN A 861 10.21 -28.31 -0.60
C GLN A 861 10.78 -27.19 -1.48
N TRP A 862 10.59 -25.93 -1.08
CA TRP A 862 11.23 -24.79 -1.73
C TRP A 862 12.77 -24.90 -1.66
N ARG A 863 13.34 -25.13 -0.48
CA ARG A 863 14.79 -25.28 -0.26
C ARG A 863 15.37 -26.34 -1.21
N LYS A 864 14.83 -27.56 -1.18
CA LYS A 864 15.28 -28.66 -2.06
C LYS A 864 15.18 -28.31 -3.55
N LYS A 865 14.10 -27.67 -3.97
CA LYS A 865 13.90 -27.23 -5.37
C LYS A 865 14.84 -26.09 -5.77
N ALA A 866 15.24 -25.24 -4.83
CA ALA A 866 16.08 -24.06 -5.05
C ALA A 866 17.56 -24.39 -5.11
N VAL A 867 18.07 -25.26 -4.23
CA VAL A 867 19.51 -25.58 -4.11
C VAL A 867 19.88 -26.96 -4.67
N GLY A 868 18.91 -27.85 -4.92
CA GLY A 868 19.18 -29.21 -5.36
C GLY A 868 20.01 -29.99 -4.33
N GLU A 869 21.10 -30.59 -4.79
CA GLU A 869 22.02 -31.37 -3.94
C GLU A 869 22.97 -30.50 -3.08
N TYR A 870 22.97 -29.17 -3.23
CA TYR A 870 23.87 -28.28 -2.49
C TYR A 870 23.44 -28.13 -1.01
N SER A 871 24.08 -28.90 -0.13
CA SER A 871 23.84 -28.89 1.32
C SER A 871 24.91 -28.11 2.11
N ILE A 872 24.49 -27.46 3.20
CA ILE A 872 25.39 -26.81 4.18
C ILE A 872 25.69 -27.68 5.42
N ALA A 873 25.11 -28.89 5.52
CA ALA A 873 25.20 -29.76 6.70
C ALA A 873 26.63 -30.26 7.00
N GLN A 874 27.54 -30.17 6.05
CA GLN A 874 28.95 -30.58 6.18
C GLN A 874 29.90 -29.36 6.16
N CYS A 875 29.46 -28.18 6.58
CA CYS A 875 30.24 -26.94 6.52
C CYS A 875 31.68 -27.01 7.09
N HIS A 876 31.94 -27.90 8.06
CA HIS A 876 33.27 -28.16 8.60
C HIS A 876 34.27 -28.71 7.56
N THR A 877 33.82 -29.40 6.50
CA THR A 877 34.72 -29.94 5.46
C THR A 877 35.30 -28.85 4.55
N TRP A 878 34.69 -27.66 4.50
CA TRP A 878 35.12 -26.57 3.63
C TRP A 878 36.54 -26.06 3.94
N GLN A 879 37.01 -26.26 5.18
CA GLN A 879 38.39 -25.95 5.58
C GLN A 879 39.40 -26.97 5.05
N THR A 880 39.03 -28.25 5.01
CA THR A 880 39.91 -29.37 4.60
C THR A 880 39.85 -29.66 3.10
N ASP A 881 38.71 -29.42 2.47
CA ASP A 881 38.49 -29.54 1.03
C ASP A 881 37.56 -28.42 0.55
N PRO A 882 38.13 -27.29 0.08
CA PRO A 882 37.36 -26.17 -0.47
C PRO A 882 36.50 -26.52 -1.69
N SER A 883 36.69 -27.68 -2.34
CA SER A 883 35.83 -28.12 -3.45
C SER A 883 34.48 -28.67 -2.97
N THR A 884 34.36 -29.03 -1.68
CA THR A 884 33.08 -29.40 -1.05
C THR A 884 32.18 -28.21 -0.70
N ARG A 885 32.66 -26.97 -0.91
CA ARG A 885 31.92 -25.73 -0.61
C ARG A 885 30.90 -25.42 -1.72
N PRO A 886 29.59 -25.32 -1.42
CA PRO A 886 28.59 -24.91 -2.40
C PRO A 886 28.81 -23.48 -2.92
N PRO A 887 28.21 -23.12 -4.08
CA PRO A 887 28.19 -21.74 -4.55
C PRO A 887 27.61 -20.76 -3.51
N THR A 888 28.09 -19.52 -3.51
CA THR A 888 27.73 -18.47 -2.54
C THR A 888 26.22 -18.27 -2.43
N TRP A 889 25.53 -18.22 -3.56
CA TRP A 889 24.06 -18.13 -3.62
C TRP A 889 23.34 -19.34 -3.00
N ALA A 890 23.91 -20.55 -3.12
CA ALA A 890 23.31 -21.77 -2.56
C ALA A 890 23.49 -21.84 -1.03
N ILE A 891 24.62 -21.33 -0.52
CA ILE A 891 24.85 -21.13 0.92
C ILE A 891 23.82 -20.14 1.48
N LEU A 892 23.66 -18.98 0.83
CA LEU A 892 22.70 -17.96 1.24
C LEU A 892 21.25 -18.45 1.22
N LEU A 893 20.83 -19.21 0.20
CA LEU A 893 19.47 -19.77 0.12
C LEU A 893 19.19 -20.84 1.19
N ASN A 894 20.17 -21.71 1.49
CA ASN A 894 20.05 -22.67 2.60
C ASN A 894 19.90 -21.95 3.96
N LEU A 895 20.77 -20.97 4.24
CA LEU A 895 20.69 -20.18 5.47
C LEU A 895 19.40 -19.36 5.56
N ARG A 896 18.89 -18.86 4.43
CA ARG A 896 17.59 -18.16 4.35
C ARG A 896 16.43 -19.11 4.66
N ALA A 897 16.45 -20.35 4.17
CA ALA A 897 15.45 -21.35 4.53
C ALA A 897 15.40 -21.58 6.04
N GLU A 898 16.54 -21.86 6.67
CA GLU A 898 16.60 -22.08 8.13
C GLU A 898 16.27 -20.83 8.94
N SER A 899 16.67 -19.64 8.48
CA SER A 899 16.32 -18.36 9.10
C SER A 899 14.80 -18.15 9.11
N VAL A 900 14.10 -18.41 7.99
CA VAL A 900 12.62 -18.30 7.91
C VAL A 900 11.94 -19.36 8.78
N ARG A 901 12.45 -20.60 8.80
CA ARG A 901 11.98 -21.67 9.70
C ARG A 901 12.23 -21.36 11.19
N SER A 902 13.20 -20.49 11.49
CA SER A 902 13.43 -19.90 12.82
C SER A 902 12.40 -18.80 13.14
N GLN A 903 11.97 -18.01 12.15
CA GLN A 903 10.88 -17.03 12.35
C GLN A 903 9.55 -17.71 12.70
N LEU A 904 9.22 -18.83 12.05
CA LEU A 904 8.00 -19.60 12.34
C LEU A 904 7.95 -20.19 13.75
N LEU A 905 9.08 -20.25 14.47
CA LEU A 905 9.12 -20.66 15.87
C LEU A 905 8.84 -19.49 16.85
N LYS A 906 9.02 -18.23 16.44
CA LYS A 906 8.81 -17.05 17.31
C LYS A 906 7.39 -16.97 17.93
N PRO A 907 6.28 -17.26 17.21
CA PRO A 907 4.93 -17.24 17.77
C PRO A 907 4.76 -18.00 19.10
N PHE A 908 5.36 -19.19 19.23
CA PHE A 908 5.27 -20.01 20.44
C PHE A 908 5.92 -19.36 21.68
N PHE A 909 6.75 -18.33 21.51
CA PHE A 909 7.44 -17.62 22.59
C PHE A 909 6.97 -16.15 22.77
N PHE A 910 6.10 -15.63 21.90
CA PHE A 910 5.59 -14.25 21.99
C PHE A 910 4.51 -14.09 23.08
N SER A 911 3.47 -14.92 23.09
CA SER A 911 2.34 -14.80 24.03
C SER A 911 2.60 -15.50 25.39
N GLU A 912 1.59 -15.53 26.27
CA GLU A 912 1.50 -16.47 27.40
C GLU A 912 0.95 -17.83 26.91
N SER A 913 1.65 -18.41 25.93
CA SER A 913 1.32 -19.72 25.37
C SER A 913 1.43 -20.83 26.42
N ASP A 914 0.64 -21.90 26.25
CA ASP A 914 0.68 -23.06 27.16
C ASP A 914 2.11 -23.60 27.32
N ILE A 915 2.53 -23.76 28.58
CA ILE A 915 3.90 -24.12 28.94
C ILE A 915 4.28 -25.47 28.35
N GLU A 916 3.40 -26.48 28.38
CA GLU A 916 3.72 -27.81 27.85
C GLU A 916 3.74 -27.82 26.32
N THR A 917 2.90 -27.03 25.66
CA THR A 917 2.93 -26.83 24.20
C THR A 917 4.21 -26.12 23.76
N THR A 918 4.56 -24.96 24.31
CA THR A 918 5.79 -24.24 23.94
C THR A 918 7.06 -25.05 24.26
N LYS A 919 7.05 -25.82 25.35
CA LYS A 919 8.12 -26.74 25.75
C LYS A 919 8.43 -27.83 24.70
N LYS A 920 7.46 -28.28 23.89
CA LYS A 920 7.71 -29.15 22.73
C LYS A 920 8.75 -28.54 21.77
N HIS A 921 8.62 -27.23 21.52
CA HIS A 921 9.38 -26.52 20.50
C HIS A 921 10.76 -26.02 20.99
N VAL A 922 11.03 -26.07 22.30
CA VAL A 922 12.31 -25.63 22.90
C VAL A 922 13.52 -26.34 22.30
N ARG A 923 13.47 -27.67 22.15
CA ARG A 923 14.57 -28.46 21.54
C ARG A 923 14.83 -28.00 20.10
N ALA A 924 13.79 -27.97 19.27
CA ALA A 924 13.89 -27.57 17.87
C ALA A 924 14.33 -26.10 17.68
N ALA A 925 14.00 -25.21 18.63
CA ALA A 925 14.48 -23.84 18.63
C ALA A 925 15.97 -23.74 18.99
N THR A 926 16.43 -24.44 20.03
CA THR A 926 17.85 -24.51 20.40
C THR A 926 18.72 -25.07 19.27
N GLU A 927 18.33 -26.22 18.73
CA GLU A 927 19.07 -26.91 17.65
C GLU A 927 19.17 -25.99 16.40
N ARG A 928 18.07 -25.37 15.99
CA ARG A 928 18.05 -24.40 14.87
C ARG A 928 18.93 -23.17 15.11
N VAL A 929 18.91 -22.60 16.31
CA VAL A 929 19.73 -21.44 16.68
C VAL A 929 21.21 -21.80 16.59
N TYR A 930 21.58 -22.98 17.11
CA TYR A 930 22.95 -23.49 17.02
C TYR A 930 23.39 -23.74 15.58
N ASP A 931 22.61 -24.47 14.78
CA ASP A 931 22.96 -24.82 13.40
C ASP A 931 23.24 -23.58 12.54
N ILE A 932 22.36 -22.57 12.59
CA ILE A 932 22.52 -21.34 11.81
C ILE A 932 23.79 -20.59 12.25
N ILE A 933 23.97 -20.37 13.56
CA ILE A 933 25.09 -19.58 14.07
C ILE A 933 26.43 -20.33 13.87
N ASN A 934 26.45 -21.65 14.00
CA ASN A 934 27.62 -22.49 13.73
C ASN A 934 28.04 -22.40 12.25
N VAL A 935 27.10 -22.45 11.30
CA VAL A 935 27.43 -22.28 9.87
C VAL A 935 27.94 -20.86 9.60
N LEU A 936 27.34 -19.82 10.18
CA LEU A 936 27.84 -18.44 10.06
C LEU A 936 29.25 -18.26 10.64
N HIS A 937 29.53 -18.85 11.80
CA HIS A 937 30.85 -18.82 12.43
C HIS A 937 31.88 -19.62 11.61
N THR A 938 31.49 -20.78 11.08
CA THR A 938 32.34 -21.58 10.18
C THR A 938 32.66 -20.81 8.89
N LEU A 939 31.70 -20.09 8.31
CA LEU A 939 31.94 -19.22 7.14
C LEU A 939 32.95 -18.11 7.44
N ASP A 940 32.87 -17.48 8.61
CA ASP A 940 33.76 -16.39 9.04
C ASP A 940 35.18 -16.85 9.45
N LEU A 941 35.33 -18.10 9.90
CA LEU A 941 36.60 -18.73 10.24
C LEU A 941 37.32 -19.32 9.01
N THR A 942 36.57 -19.90 8.07
CA THR A 942 37.14 -20.70 6.96
C THR A 942 37.13 -19.99 5.61
N THR A 943 36.38 -18.90 5.46
CA THR A 943 36.26 -18.14 4.21
C THR A 943 36.18 -16.64 4.49
N ASP A 944 36.17 -15.83 3.44
CA ASP A 944 35.82 -14.42 3.50
C ASP A 944 34.38 -14.11 3.04
N ILE A 945 33.54 -15.14 2.79
CA ILE A 945 32.14 -14.98 2.35
C ILE A 945 31.32 -14.21 3.40
N TYR A 946 31.44 -14.56 4.69
CA TYR A 946 30.73 -13.86 5.76
C TYR A 946 31.10 -12.37 5.78
N ARG A 947 32.39 -12.05 5.63
CA ARG A 947 32.92 -10.69 5.61
C ARG A 947 32.46 -9.89 4.39
N LYS A 948 32.48 -10.51 3.19
CA LYS A 948 32.19 -9.86 1.91
C LYS A 948 30.70 -9.54 1.73
N GLN A 949 29.81 -10.43 2.15
CA GLN A 949 28.36 -10.24 2.09
C GLN A 949 27.77 -10.03 3.51
N HIS A 950 28.52 -9.33 4.38
CA HIS A 950 28.22 -9.20 5.82
C HIS A 950 26.80 -8.74 6.12
N PRO A 951 26.21 -7.71 5.46
CA PRO A 951 24.82 -7.31 5.67
C PRO A 951 23.78 -8.43 5.57
N CYS A 952 23.89 -9.31 4.56
CA CYS A 952 22.99 -10.47 4.41
C CYS A 952 23.10 -11.44 5.60
N TYR A 953 24.32 -11.74 6.04
CA TYR A 953 24.56 -12.71 7.11
C TYR A 953 24.35 -12.12 8.51
N GLN A 954 24.66 -10.85 8.72
CA GLN A 954 24.41 -10.08 9.94
C GLN A 954 22.90 -9.93 10.19
N HIS A 955 22.09 -9.73 9.14
CA HIS A 955 20.63 -9.76 9.26
C HIS A 955 20.11 -11.15 9.69
N ILE A 956 20.65 -12.24 9.11
CA ILE A 956 20.31 -13.62 9.51
C ILE A 956 20.73 -13.89 10.97
N LEU A 957 21.90 -13.40 11.40
CA LEU A 957 22.39 -13.50 12.77
C LEU A 957 21.50 -12.75 13.77
N ALA A 958 21.04 -11.55 13.42
CA ALA A 958 20.08 -10.77 14.21
C ALA A 958 18.71 -11.45 14.28
N CYS A 959 18.19 -11.94 13.14
CA CYS A 959 16.94 -12.70 13.07
C CYS A 959 16.93 -13.94 13.97
N THR A 960 18.06 -14.66 14.01
CA THR A 960 18.25 -15.89 14.79
C THR A 960 18.48 -15.57 16.27
N SER A 961 19.25 -14.51 16.56
CA SER A 961 19.40 -13.98 17.92
C SER A 961 18.06 -13.53 18.50
N GLY A 962 17.15 -12.97 17.68
CA GLY A 962 15.78 -12.65 18.10
C GLY A 962 15.00 -13.86 18.63
N LEU A 963 15.16 -15.05 18.02
CA LEU A 963 14.58 -16.28 18.57
C LEU A 963 15.30 -16.71 19.87
N ALA A 964 16.64 -16.63 19.91
CA ALA A 964 17.42 -16.98 21.11
C ALA A 964 17.04 -16.14 22.34
N PHE A 965 16.80 -14.83 22.17
CA PHE A 965 16.34 -13.93 23.23
C PHE A 965 14.95 -14.33 23.76
N LEU A 966 14.00 -14.67 22.87
CA LEU A 966 12.66 -15.13 23.25
C LEU A 966 12.69 -16.49 23.96
N LEU A 967 13.48 -17.43 23.44
CA LEU A 967 13.71 -18.76 24.02
C LEU A 967 14.32 -18.66 25.43
N MET A 968 15.34 -17.82 25.61
CA MET A 968 15.92 -17.53 26.92
C MET A 968 14.94 -16.86 27.88
N ALA A 969 14.11 -15.93 27.39
CA ALA A 969 13.08 -15.29 28.21
C ALA A 969 12.09 -16.32 28.77
N PHE A 970 11.61 -17.24 27.91
CA PHE A 970 10.73 -18.34 28.31
C PHE A 970 11.39 -19.29 29.33
N ILE A 971 12.66 -19.68 29.12
CA ILE A 971 13.43 -20.51 30.06
C ILE A 971 13.62 -19.80 31.41
N LYS A 972 13.89 -18.49 31.41
CA LYS A 972 14.06 -17.69 32.64
C LYS A 972 12.75 -17.54 33.41
N GLN A 973 11.66 -17.23 32.72
CA GLN A 973 10.33 -17.06 33.31
C GLN A 973 9.82 -18.37 33.93
N ASN A 974 10.07 -19.51 33.27
CA ASN A 974 9.60 -20.83 33.70
C ASN A 974 10.70 -21.68 34.38
N ARG A 975 11.67 -21.04 35.05
CA ARG A 975 12.91 -21.68 35.56
C ARG A 975 12.70 -22.99 36.31
N SER A 976 11.71 -23.06 37.20
CA SER A 976 11.42 -24.26 38.02
C SER A 976 10.99 -25.47 37.21
N THR A 977 10.31 -25.26 36.09
CA THR A 977 9.74 -26.31 35.22
C THR A 977 10.68 -26.64 34.08
N MET A 978 11.33 -25.62 33.50
CA MET A 978 12.19 -25.76 32.34
C MET A 978 13.59 -26.27 32.67
N LEU A 979 14.25 -25.74 33.72
CA LEU A 979 15.66 -26.06 33.99
C LEU A 979 15.90 -27.57 34.25
N PRO A 980 15.02 -28.32 34.95
CA PRO A 980 15.16 -29.78 35.09
C PRO A 980 14.87 -30.58 33.81
N SER A 981 14.32 -29.95 32.77
CA SER A 981 13.98 -30.58 31.48
C SER A 981 14.98 -30.28 30.36
N LEU A 982 15.91 -29.34 30.58
CA LEU A 982 17.02 -29.08 29.67
C LEU A 982 18.09 -30.17 29.83
N THR A 983 18.34 -30.92 28.77
CA THR A 983 19.41 -31.92 28.73
C THR A 983 20.76 -31.24 28.46
N PRO A 984 21.91 -31.83 28.86
CA PRO A 984 23.22 -31.17 28.80
C PRO A 984 23.62 -30.69 27.40
N ASP A 985 23.27 -31.45 26.36
CA ASP A 985 23.41 -31.09 24.94
C ASP A 985 22.76 -29.73 24.62
N LEU A 986 21.55 -29.48 25.12
CA LEU A 986 20.85 -28.22 24.86
C LEU A 986 21.47 -27.04 25.61
N ILE A 987 22.09 -27.29 26.77
CA ILE A 987 22.80 -26.26 27.54
C ILE A 987 24.08 -25.88 26.81
N GLU A 988 24.86 -26.87 26.34
CA GLU A 988 26.05 -26.67 25.51
C GLU A 988 25.72 -25.95 24.19
N SER A 989 24.66 -26.37 23.48
CA SER A 989 24.20 -25.68 22.27
C SER A 989 23.81 -24.22 22.52
N LEU A 990 23.13 -23.89 23.63
CA LEU A 990 22.76 -22.50 23.96
C LEU A 990 24.01 -21.65 24.30
N GLY A 991 24.91 -22.17 25.13
CA GLY A 991 26.16 -21.48 25.50
C GLY A 991 27.11 -21.28 24.31
N GLY A 992 27.24 -22.30 23.46
CA GLY A 992 28.01 -22.25 22.22
C GLY A 992 27.43 -21.25 21.21
N SER A 993 26.10 -21.30 20.99
CA SER A 993 25.40 -20.34 20.13
C SER A 993 25.65 -18.90 20.54
N PHE A 994 25.56 -18.60 21.84
CA PHE A 994 25.84 -17.27 22.36
C PHE A 994 27.30 -16.86 22.15
N SER A 995 28.24 -17.75 22.45
CA SER A 995 29.68 -17.48 22.33
C SER A 995 30.09 -17.19 20.88
N MET A 996 29.56 -17.96 19.92
CA MET A 996 29.76 -17.73 18.49
C MET A 996 29.10 -16.43 18.00
N ALA A 997 27.87 -16.12 18.44
CA ALA A 997 27.20 -14.86 18.09
C ALA A 997 27.91 -13.62 18.64
N VAL A 998 28.46 -13.70 19.85
CA VAL A 998 29.34 -12.67 20.42
C VAL A 998 30.60 -12.55 19.57
N SER A 999 31.30 -13.66 19.28
CA SER A 999 32.54 -13.63 18.48
C SER A 999 32.34 -13.05 17.08
N LEU A 1000 31.22 -13.36 16.41
CA LEU A 1000 30.86 -12.76 15.12
C LEU A 1000 30.58 -11.27 15.24
N THR A 1001 29.74 -10.85 16.20
CA THR A 1001 29.35 -9.44 16.32
C THR A 1001 30.50 -8.54 16.76
N THR A 1002 31.33 -8.96 17.71
CA THR A 1002 32.47 -8.15 18.19
C THR A 1002 33.54 -7.95 17.11
N LYS A 1003 33.76 -8.94 16.23
CA LYS A 1003 34.71 -8.86 15.10
C LYS A 1003 34.36 -7.75 14.09
N TYR A 1004 33.09 -7.34 14.02
CA TYR A 1004 32.58 -6.37 13.03
C TYR A 1004 31.96 -5.10 13.62
N THR A 1005 32.12 -4.82 14.92
CA THR A 1005 31.59 -3.61 15.60
C THR A 1005 32.07 -2.29 15.02
N SER A 1006 33.31 -2.23 14.52
CA SER A 1006 33.89 -1.03 13.89
C SER A 1006 33.26 -0.76 12.53
N ARG A 1007 33.12 -1.79 11.69
CA ARG A 1007 32.66 -1.71 10.29
C ARG A 1007 31.15 -1.82 10.07
N SER A 1008 30.38 -2.21 11.09
CA SER A 1008 28.92 -2.34 10.99
C SER A 1008 28.22 -1.84 12.26
N ARG A 1009 27.43 -0.78 12.12
CA ARG A 1009 26.48 -0.28 13.12
C ARG A 1009 25.50 -1.38 13.53
N SER A 1010 25.08 -2.23 12.59
CA SER A 1010 24.19 -3.38 12.84
C SER A 1010 24.84 -4.45 13.72
N ALA A 1011 26.13 -4.75 13.50
CA ALA A 1011 26.90 -5.62 14.39
C ALA A 1011 27.13 -4.96 15.76
N ARG A 1012 27.43 -3.66 15.81
CA ARG A 1012 27.59 -2.86 17.04
C ARG A 1012 26.32 -2.86 17.90
N ARG A 1013 25.14 -2.68 17.28
CA ARG A 1013 23.80 -2.75 17.93
C ARG A 1013 23.52 -4.15 18.49
N LEU A 1014 23.78 -5.22 17.72
CA LEU A 1014 23.57 -6.59 18.21
C LEU A 1014 24.55 -6.97 19.32
N ALA A 1015 25.83 -6.56 19.23
CA ALA A 1015 26.82 -6.75 20.29
C ALA A 1015 26.35 -6.12 21.61
N LYS A 1016 25.94 -4.84 21.61
CA LYS A 1016 25.40 -4.16 22.80
C LYS A 1016 24.25 -4.95 23.45
N ARG A 1017 23.32 -5.51 22.67
CA ARG A 1017 22.22 -6.36 23.17
C ARG A 1017 22.72 -7.70 23.75
N LEU A 1018 23.70 -8.36 23.12
CA LEU A 1018 24.28 -9.62 23.60
C LEU A 1018 25.01 -9.45 24.95
N VAL A 1019 25.64 -8.30 25.22
CA VAL A 1019 26.25 -8.00 26.53
C VAL A 1019 25.24 -8.11 27.68
N GLU A 1020 24.02 -7.58 27.51
CA GLU A 1020 22.96 -7.73 28.52
C GLU A 1020 22.51 -9.19 28.69
N MET A 1021 22.44 -9.95 27.61
CA MET A 1021 21.99 -11.34 27.64
C MET A 1021 22.98 -12.25 28.40
N ARG A 1022 24.29 -11.94 28.37
CA ARG A 1022 25.33 -12.66 29.15
C ARG A 1022 24.98 -12.82 30.63
N ARG A 1023 24.49 -11.75 31.28
CA ARG A 1023 24.11 -11.78 32.70
C ARG A 1023 22.99 -12.78 32.98
N ASN A 1024 22.06 -12.93 32.04
CA ASN A 1024 20.94 -13.86 32.14
C ASN A 1024 21.40 -15.31 31.97
N LEU A 1025 22.27 -15.61 31.01
CA LEU A 1025 22.87 -16.93 30.82
C LEU A 1025 23.65 -17.41 32.06
N LEU A 1026 24.49 -16.54 32.63
CA LEU A 1026 25.21 -16.81 33.88
C LEU A 1026 24.24 -17.09 35.05
N SER A 1027 23.16 -16.31 35.19
CA SER A 1027 22.16 -16.51 36.25
C SER A 1027 21.36 -17.81 36.16
N LEU A 1028 21.36 -18.44 34.98
CA LEU A 1028 20.71 -19.72 34.68
C LEU A 1028 21.67 -20.91 34.74
N GLY A 1029 22.98 -20.69 34.80
CA GLY A 1029 24.00 -21.75 34.71
C GLY A 1029 24.18 -22.32 33.29
N ILE A 1030 23.91 -21.52 32.26
CA ILE A 1030 24.06 -21.90 30.84
C ILE A 1030 25.43 -21.45 30.27
N LEU A 1031 26.10 -20.52 30.96
CA LEU A 1031 27.50 -20.19 30.76
C LEU A 1031 28.24 -20.33 32.08
N ASP A 1032 29.50 -20.73 32.01
CA ASP A 1032 30.44 -20.65 33.13
C ASP A 1032 31.08 -19.26 33.19
N ALA A 1033 31.59 -18.89 34.37
CA ALA A 1033 32.36 -17.66 34.55
C ALA A 1033 33.68 -17.63 33.73
N THR A 1034 34.13 -18.80 33.25
CA THR A 1034 35.36 -19.03 32.48
C THR A 1034 35.13 -19.23 30.98
N SER A 1035 33.89 -19.20 30.49
CA SER A 1035 33.60 -19.41 29.05
C SER A 1035 34.23 -18.33 28.16
N PRO A 1036 34.67 -18.66 26.92
CA PRO A 1036 35.28 -17.70 25.99
C PRO A 1036 34.45 -16.45 25.73
N GLY A 1037 35.15 -15.34 25.48
CA GLY A 1037 34.61 -13.98 25.69
C GLY A 1037 35.14 -13.41 27.00
N SER A 1038 36.48 -13.41 27.16
CA SER A 1038 37.17 -12.78 28.28
C SER A 1038 36.80 -11.30 28.42
N HIS A 1039 37.03 -10.75 29.61
CA HIS A 1039 36.69 -9.36 29.95
C HIS A 1039 37.17 -8.36 28.88
N GLU A 1040 38.44 -8.48 28.46
CA GLU A 1040 39.15 -7.60 27.52
C GLU A 1040 38.33 -7.18 26.28
N GLY A 1041 37.65 -8.13 25.63
CA GLY A 1041 36.92 -7.89 24.37
C GLY A 1041 35.57 -7.20 24.53
N LEU A 1042 34.94 -7.30 25.71
CA LEU A 1042 33.70 -6.58 26.03
C LEU A 1042 33.97 -5.31 26.83
N GLU A 1043 35.04 -5.29 27.62
CA GLU A 1043 35.46 -4.10 28.37
C GLU A 1043 35.81 -2.95 27.43
N GLY A 1044 36.45 -3.20 26.27
CA GLY A 1044 36.63 -2.16 25.24
C GLY A 1044 35.33 -1.47 24.77
N VAL A 1045 34.18 -2.16 24.85
CA VAL A 1045 32.85 -1.63 24.50
C VAL A 1045 32.14 -0.94 25.69
N THR A 1046 32.56 -1.21 26.93
CA THR A 1046 32.06 -0.51 28.13
C THR A 1046 32.98 0.59 28.64
N GLU A 1047 34.27 0.56 28.26
CA GLU A 1047 35.30 1.49 28.71
C GLU A 1047 35.39 2.72 27.80
N SER A 1048 35.07 2.55 26.51
CA SER A 1048 34.69 3.66 25.61
C SER A 1048 33.50 4.44 26.20
N VAL A 1049 32.41 3.75 26.54
CA VAL A 1049 31.22 4.33 27.19
C VAL A 1049 31.53 4.95 28.57
N ARG A 1050 32.49 4.42 29.33
CA ARG A 1050 32.89 5.01 30.63
C ARG A 1050 33.76 6.25 30.50
N ARG A 1051 34.62 6.38 29.49
CA ARG A 1051 35.47 7.56 29.33
C ARG A 1051 34.63 8.82 29.08
N ALA A 1052 33.64 8.75 28.20
CA ALA A 1052 32.68 9.83 27.98
C ALA A 1052 31.94 10.24 29.27
N SER A 1053 31.66 9.27 30.15
CA SER A 1053 30.87 9.48 31.37
C SER A 1053 31.63 10.08 32.58
N LEU A 1054 32.94 10.37 32.48
CA LEU A 1054 33.77 10.71 33.65
C LEU A 1054 34.65 11.97 33.53
N THR A 1055 34.55 12.73 32.45
CA THR A 1055 35.39 13.93 32.21
C THR A 1055 34.68 15.28 32.43
N GLN A 1056 33.65 15.35 33.30
CA GLN A 1056 33.10 16.62 33.81
C GLN A 1056 32.98 16.65 35.35
N ASN A 1057 34.11 16.94 36.01
CA ASN A 1057 34.24 17.74 37.23
C ASN A 1057 35.72 17.72 37.64
N GLY A 1058 36.44 18.84 37.47
CA GLY A 1058 37.88 18.91 37.76
C GLY A 1058 38.22 19.59 39.09
N PHE A 1059 39.49 19.53 39.50
CA PHE A 1059 40.17 20.62 40.23
C PHE A 1059 41.71 20.44 40.21
N ASP A 1060 42.42 21.57 40.33
CA ASP A 1060 43.87 21.86 40.59
C ASP A 1060 44.98 20.77 40.56
N GLY A 1061 46.21 21.18 40.21
CA GLY A 1061 47.37 20.32 40.58
C GLY A 1061 48.85 20.67 40.28
N GLY A 1062 49.22 21.75 39.59
CA GLY A 1062 50.60 22.31 39.65
C GLY A 1062 51.72 21.77 38.71
N TYR A 1063 52.68 22.68 38.46
CA TYR A 1063 54.15 22.58 38.17
C TYR A 1063 54.75 21.32 37.48
N THR A 1064 55.73 21.40 36.56
CA THR A 1064 56.79 22.43 36.34
C THR A 1064 57.41 22.29 34.92
N GLU A 1065 58.09 23.34 34.41
CA GLU A 1065 59.31 23.35 33.55
C GLU A 1065 59.51 22.31 32.39
N TYR A 1066 60.05 22.63 31.21
CA TYR A 1066 61.20 23.51 30.88
C TYR A 1066 61.19 23.91 29.36
N SER A 1067 62.13 24.73 28.88
CA SER A 1067 62.27 25.20 27.46
C SER A 1067 63.71 25.66 27.14
N PRO A 1068 64.11 25.98 25.89
CA PRO A 1068 63.64 25.62 24.54
C PRO A 1068 64.76 24.80 23.81
N PRO A 1069 65.31 25.04 22.57
CA PRO A 1069 65.58 26.31 21.82
C PRO A 1069 65.21 26.39 20.30
N PHE A 1070 65.05 27.63 19.79
CA PHE A 1070 65.43 28.24 18.47
C PHE A 1070 65.59 27.38 17.17
N ASN A 1071 65.35 27.86 15.91
CA ASN A 1071 65.14 29.19 15.27
C ASN A 1071 64.52 29.00 13.82
N THR A 1072 64.39 29.89 12.81
CA THR A 1072 64.78 31.31 12.47
C THR A 1072 63.97 31.78 11.21
N ASN A 1073 63.67 33.10 11.07
CA ASN A 1073 63.68 33.94 9.82
C ASN A 1073 62.77 33.57 8.58
N THR A 1074 62.39 34.38 7.54
CA THR A 1074 62.42 35.81 7.05
C THR A 1074 61.68 35.86 5.65
N VAL A 1075 61.16 36.92 4.97
CA VAL A 1075 60.88 38.39 5.15
C VAL A 1075 60.02 38.95 3.95
N PHE A 1076 59.00 39.81 4.21
CA PHE A 1076 58.35 40.84 3.33
C PHE A 1076 57.69 40.41 1.96
N GLY A 1077 56.83 41.19 1.24
CA GLY A 1077 56.07 42.43 1.56
C GLY A 1077 55.47 43.25 0.35
N SER A 1078 54.23 43.76 0.50
CA SER A 1078 53.61 45.04 -0.03
C SER A 1078 53.48 45.47 -1.53
N GLY A 1079 52.27 45.99 -1.91
CA GLY A 1079 52.03 47.08 -2.92
C GLY A 1079 51.19 46.75 -4.19
N ILE A 1080 50.51 47.66 -4.95
CA ILE A 1080 49.53 48.78 -4.73
C ILE A 1080 49.06 49.36 -6.12
N GLY A 1081 47.79 49.84 -6.27
CA GLY A 1081 47.28 50.68 -7.40
C GLY A 1081 46.12 50.06 -8.23
N ILE A 1082 44.85 50.53 -8.31
CA ILE A 1082 44.18 51.86 -8.53
C ILE A 1082 44.20 52.27 -10.02
N THR A 1083 43.12 52.71 -10.71
CA THR A 1083 41.73 53.16 -10.35
C THR A 1083 40.68 52.01 -10.43
N GLY A 1084 39.34 52.14 -10.47
CA GLY A 1084 38.35 53.25 -10.61
C GLY A 1084 38.02 53.59 -12.08
N VAL A 1085 36.81 54.00 -12.51
CA VAL A 1085 35.48 54.30 -11.91
C VAL A 1085 34.41 54.05 -13.03
N ASP A 1086 33.07 54.12 -12.97
CA ASP A 1086 31.97 54.59 -12.06
C ASP A 1086 30.86 53.48 -12.00
N THR A 1087 29.63 53.55 -11.43
CA THR A 1087 28.74 54.59 -10.83
C THR A 1087 27.96 54.05 -9.61
N ASP A 1088 27.21 54.93 -8.92
CA ASP A 1088 26.29 54.65 -7.79
C ASP A 1088 24.99 53.88 -8.16
N MET A 1089 24.14 53.38 -7.25
CA MET A 1089 23.92 53.72 -5.82
C MET A 1089 23.43 52.53 -4.95
N GLN A 1090 23.36 52.72 -3.62
CA GLN A 1090 23.36 51.67 -2.56
C GLN A 1090 22.01 51.03 -2.17
N ILE A 1091 22.15 49.86 -1.52
CA ILE A 1091 21.31 49.11 -0.52
C ILE A 1091 21.30 47.63 -0.95
N GLY A 1092 21.66 46.62 -0.15
CA GLY A 1092 22.10 46.58 1.25
C GLY A 1092 21.81 45.17 1.76
N TRP A 1093 22.79 44.26 1.66
CA TRP A 1093 22.66 42.83 1.96
C TRP A 1093 23.83 42.36 2.82
N ASP A 1094 23.55 41.93 4.04
CA ASP A 1094 24.47 41.27 4.97
C ASP A 1094 23.84 39.96 5.48
N ASP A 1095 24.69 39.06 5.96
CA ASP A 1095 24.41 37.84 6.73
C ASP A 1095 23.65 36.66 6.04
N PRO A 1096 24.38 35.66 5.48
CA PRO A 1096 23.81 34.38 5.08
C PRO A 1096 23.70 33.43 6.28
N MET A 1097 22.59 33.53 7.03
CA MET A 1097 22.42 32.77 8.27
C MET A 1097 22.43 31.26 8.06
N ARG A 1098 23.35 30.56 8.74
CA ARG A 1098 23.38 29.09 8.82
C ARG A 1098 22.11 28.57 9.49
N LEU A 1099 21.44 27.61 8.87
CA LEU A 1099 20.47 26.73 9.53
C LEU A 1099 20.88 25.27 9.29
N GLN A 1100 21.57 24.70 10.27
CA GLN A 1100 21.78 23.25 10.36
C GLN A 1100 20.46 22.62 10.80
N TRP A 1101 19.98 21.62 10.05
CA TRP A 1101 18.89 20.77 10.49
C TRP A 1101 19.47 19.45 11.02
N PRO A 1102 18.98 18.88 12.14
CA PRO A 1102 19.45 17.62 12.68
C PRO A 1102 18.93 16.43 11.86
N LEU A 1103 19.45 16.28 10.64
CA LEU A 1103 19.17 15.14 9.77
C LEU A 1103 19.59 13.84 10.43
N GLY A 1104 18.67 12.87 10.49
CA GLY A 1104 18.93 11.48 10.87
C GLY A 1104 19.73 10.72 9.81
N ASP A 1105 20.96 11.16 9.58
CA ASP A 1105 22.05 10.49 8.85
C ASP A 1105 21.65 9.80 7.52
N VAL A 1106 21.23 10.62 6.55
CA VAL A 1106 20.82 10.19 5.19
C VAL A 1106 21.92 9.43 4.43
N ASN A 1107 23.18 9.51 4.89
CA ASN A 1107 24.30 8.68 4.43
C ASN A 1107 24.03 7.16 4.52
N HIS A 1108 23.00 6.75 5.27
CA HIS A 1108 22.64 5.35 5.48
C HIS A 1108 21.67 4.74 4.47
N MET A 1109 21.17 5.49 3.48
CA MET A 1109 20.25 4.95 2.44
C MET A 1109 20.80 3.73 1.67
N PHE A 1110 22.11 3.52 1.63
CA PHE A 1110 22.74 2.39 0.93
C PHE A 1110 23.67 1.51 1.80
N SER A 1111 23.93 1.83 3.07
CA SER A 1111 25.22 1.45 3.68
C SER A 1111 25.31 0.09 4.38
N GLU A 1112 24.19 -0.52 4.81
CA GLU A 1112 24.22 -1.70 5.70
C GLU A 1112 23.00 -2.66 5.67
N SER A 1113 21.89 -2.34 5.01
CA SER A 1113 20.67 -3.17 5.04
C SER A 1113 20.28 -3.83 3.71
N ILE A 1114 20.96 -3.49 2.61
CA ILE A 1114 20.70 -4.02 1.26
C ILE A 1114 21.99 -4.47 0.57
N PHE A 1115 23.11 -3.78 0.80
CA PHE A 1115 24.45 -4.10 0.30
C PHE A 1115 25.44 -4.10 1.47
#